data_AF-A0A524KJE0-F1
#
_entry.id   AF-A0A524KJE0-F1
#
_cell.length_a   1.000
_cell.length_b   1.000
_cell.length_c   1.000
_cell.angle_alpha   90.00
_cell.angle_beta   90.00
_cell.angle_gamma   90.00
#
_symmetry.space_group_name_H-M   'P 1'
#
loop_
_entity.id
_entity.type
_entity.pdbx_description
1 polymer ?
#
loop_
_entity_poly.entity_id
_entity_poly.type
_entity_poly.pdbx_seq_one_letter_code
_entity_poly.pdbx_strand_id
1 'polypeptide(L)'
;MTLKSIAHNAGLPALTVLGLLCVANPVLAQAPAPAEVEAQWPAYQLTARIDPATHRLTTTAQISLPAGLAGQTVEFVLGGNFEVTASKPAVTKLPAEAGATVFAGINGTSEELANRRGMSAYRLTLPAGSSSFRVEYTGLVDIPPTTSPEEYARSFAETPGIISAQGIYLSGSTLWYPQLAGAQASDLVTYSFSVNTPEGWHIIAPGNGRSSGKDSMARWESPSAVDEISVAGGPLTLYTANTGMAEAQVYLREPDPALAGKYLDATGRYLRMYNELLGAYPYKKFALVENFWETGYGMPSYTLLGPQIIRFPFILTSSYPHEILHNWWGNSVYVDYATGNWCEGLTAYLADHLMKEIEGQGAEYRRDVLKKYRDFASISADFPLREFRSRHSAATEAVGYGKTLMGFHMLRQQLGDDTFRNSLAAFYKDYRGQRASFGDVRTAFEKTSGADLGRFFDEWTNRAGAADLVIGDVKVASSAEKYTVTGEITQRQSGAFDIEVPVVVSTASGPVIARIRSRDAVTPFSIETTSKPTAVAVDPAFDVFRILDPRETAPSIGQLFGASEVVAVLPTEPAAETEAWREMLGAWKSPSNKITVVTDREIKKLPADRSVWMLGRQNRLAAALFADEPALGLRVSASGVKIGDQELHFAGHSHVLTHRHPDDPRLAVGWVTTDPAEARMGLARKLPHYGKYSWLAFAGTEPTNVAKGEWPTSDSPLIVNLQNPGKPAVLAPLPRRTALAEPPAAYSAEQLMSHVNFLAAPEREGRGFGTAGLDVAAEYIKDQFAAAGLQPGGDNGTFFQEFTATGGIDKVERQLRNVIAVLPGSNPQFKGQAALLTAHYDHLGFGWPGVRADAAGKLHPGADDNASGVAVLIEMAKQLAAGPPPPRTIVFVSFSGEEAGLLGSKHYVQHPTPVPVSGLFGVINMDTVGRLGINPVSVIATESAREWPFVFSGITAVTGVQTRNIPGASESSDQKSFIDAGVPGVQIFTSATLDYHRPTDTPDKIDGPGLVRVATVATEAIGYLASTDKRLSVTGVSSSTGAGPAAGSGTRRVSVGAVPDFAFQGPGLRLDGVVPGSPADKAGMQAGDILTHLGDSEVNGLGGFNDLLKKLEPGDKVQLRWTRDGTPGQATIELVAR
;
A
#
# COMPACT_ATOMS: atom_id res chain seq x y z
N MET A 1 -5.54 -8.10 -62.41
CA MET A 1 -5.56 -9.07 -63.52
C MET A 1 -6.38 -10.30 -63.10
N THR A 2 -6.84 -11.05 -64.09
CA THR A 2 -7.39 -12.43 -64.10
C THR A 2 -6.70 -13.43 -63.15
N LEU A 3 -7.28 -14.55 -62.67
CA LEU A 3 -8.61 -15.20 -62.86
C LEU A 3 -8.83 -16.35 -61.84
N LYS A 4 -10.05 -16.50 -61.25
CA LYS A 4 -10.63 -17.73 -60.64
C LYS A 4 -9.86 -18.38 -59.45
N SER A 5 -10.41 -19.15 -58.50
CA SER A 5 -11.77 -19.59 -58.07
C SER A 5 -11.60 -20.34 -56.71
N ILE A 6 -12.55 -20.79 -55.87
CA ILE A 6 -14.03 -20.98 -55.85
C ILE A 6 -14.44 -21.15 -54.36
N ALA A 7 -15.68 -21.06 -53.86
CA ALA A 7 -16.81 -20.16 -54.08
C ALA A 7 -17.93 -20.42 -53.02
N HIS A 8 -18.75 -19.40 -52.70
CA HIS A 8 -20.10 -19.48 -52.09
C HIS A 8 -20.25 -19.88 -50.61
N ASN A 9 -21.29 -19.47 -49.86
CA ASN A 9 -22.32 -18.38 -49.89
C ASN A 9 -23.03 -18.41 -48.50
N ALA A 10 -23.82 -17.47 -48.00
CA ALA A 10 -24.38 -16.16 -48.40
C ALA A 10 -24.40 -15.26 -47.11
N GLY A 11 -24.73 -13.96 -47.09
CA GLY A 11 -25.23 -13.03 -48.10
C GLY A 11 -26.46 -12.27 -47.57
N LEU A 12 -26.25 -11.05 -47.06
CA LEU A 12 -27.28 -10.14 -46.54
C LEU A 12 -27.00 -8.71 -47.07
N PRO A 13 -27.98 -8.01 -47.70
CA PRO A 13 -27.75 -6.70 -48.31
C PRO A 13 -27.99 -5.53 -47.35
N ALA A 14 -27.37 -4.39 -47.64
CA ALA A 14 -27.61 -3.12 -46.95
C ALA A 14 -28.79 -2.34 -47.55
N LEU A 15 -29.38 -1.44 -46.77
CA LEU A 15 -30.00 -0.22 -47.29
C LEU A 15 -29.94 0.92 -46.25
N THR A 16 -30.29 2.14 -46.66
CA THR A 16 -29.70 3.36 -46.07
C THR A 16 -30.76 4.45 -45.83
N VAL A 17 -30.77 5.01 -44.60
CA VAL A 17 -31.23 6.38 -44.23
C VAL A 17 -32.72 6.75 -44.48
N LEU A 18 -33.47 7.09 -43.40
CA LEU A 18 -33.76 8.47 -42.93
C LEU A 18 -34.92 8.47 -41.89
N GLY A 19 -34.87 9.33 -40.85
CA GLY A 19 -36.11 9.78 -40.16
C GLY A 19 -36.20 9.66 -38.64
N LEU A 20 -36.09 10.83 -37.98
CA LEU A 20 -36.68 11.34 -36.72
C LEU A 20 -37.45 10.46 -35.69
N LEU A 21 -37.38 10.98 -34.46
CA LEU A 21 -38.40 11.03 -33.37
C LEU A 21 -38.42 9.94 -32.29
N CYS A 22 -38.76 10.42 -31.08
CA CYS A 22 -38.62 9.73 -29.80
C CYS A 22 -39.74 8.71 -29.55
N VAL A 23 -39.38 7.57 -28.96
CA VAL A 23 -40.28 6.68 -28.21
C VAL A 23 -39.58 6.31 -26.90
N ALA A 24 -40.35 6.13 -25.82
CA ALA A 24 -39.81 5.90 -24.47
C ALA A 24 -39.09 4.55 -24.32
N ASN A 25 -38.13 4.51 -23.39
CA ASN A 25 -37.50 3.25 -22.94
C ASN A 25 -38.58 2.28 -22.43
N PRO A 26 -38.58 1.00 -22.84
CA PRO A 26 -39.39 -0.01 -22.20
C PRO A 26 -38.87 -0.25 -20.77
N VAL A 27 -39.79 -0.34 -19.81
CA VAL A 27 -39.46 -0.77 -18.45
C VAL A 27 -38.99 -2.22 -18.51
N LEU A 28 -37.70 -2.45 -18.29
CA LEU A 28 -37.18 -3.79 -18.01
C LEU A 28 -37.83 -4.27 -16.71
N ALA A 29 -38.74 -5.23 -16.83
CA ALA A 29 -39.37 -5.87 -15.69
C ALA A 29 -38.28 -6.50 -14.81
N GLN A 30 -38.28 -6.17 -13.52
CA GLN A 30 -37.42 -6.83 -12.55
C GLN A 30 -37.70 -8.33 -12.59
N ALA A 31 -36.64 -9.14 -12.66
CA ALA A 31 -36.78 -10.57 -12.43
C ALA A 31 -37.41 -10.79 -11.03
N PRO A 32 -38.33 -11.76 -10.87
CA PRO A 32 -38.89 -12.06 -9.56
C PRO A 32 -37.74 -12.43 -8.61
N ALA A 33 -37.82 -11.94 -7.37
CA ALA A 33 -36.87 -12.32 -6.33
C ALA A 33 -36.84 -13.86 -6.17
N PRO A 34 -35.71 -14.46 -5.79
CA PRO A 34 -35.68 -15.85 -5.36
C PRO A 34 -36.74 -16.09 -4.29
N ALA A 35 -37.44 -17.22 -4.36
CA ALA A 35 -38.48 -17.53 -3.38
C ALA A 35 -37.90 -17.51 -1.96
N GLU A 36 -38.58 -16.82 -1.04
CA GLU A 36 -38.20 -16.77 0.37
C GLU A 36 -38.21 -18.20 0.94
N VAL A 37 -37.03 -18.66 1.37
CA VAL A 37 -36.92 -19.91 2.13
C VAL A 37 -37.52 -19.63 3.51
N GLU A 38 -38.52 -20.42 3.91
CA GLU A 38 -39.13 -20.31 5.25
C GLU A 38 -38.05 -20.34 6.33
N ALA A 39 -38.15 -19.43 7.30
CA ALA A 39 -37.07 -19.12 8.23
C ALA A 39 -36.62 -20.34 9.06
N GLN A 40 -35.52 -20.95 8.64
CA GLN A 40 -34.80 -21.99 9.39
C GLN A 40 -34.05 -21.44 10.62
N TRP A 41 -33.89 -20.12 10.69
CA TRP A 41 -33.11 -19.42 11.71
C TRP A 41 -34.01 -18.69 12.72
N PRO A 42 -33.67 -18.69 14.02
CA PRO A 42 -34.30 -17.82 15.02
C PRO A 42 -34.36 -16.35 14.57
N ALA A 43 -35.53 -15.72 14.76
CA ALA A 43 -35.81 -14.35 14.33
C ALA A 43 -36.11 -13.44 15.53
N TYR A 44 -35.36 -12.34 15.64
CA TYR A 44 -35.34 -11.44 16.78
C TYR A 44 -35.90 -10.05 16.44
N GLN A 45 -37.02 -9.67 17.07
CA GLN A 45 -37.51 -8.29 17.05
C GLN A 45 -37.13 -7.62 18.36
N LEU A 46 -36.12 -6.74 18.31
CA LEU A 46 -35.51 -6.09 19.46
C LEU A 46 -35.89 -4.60 19.51
N THR A 47 -36.52 -4.19 20.61
CA THR A 47 -36.78 -2.76 20.92
C THR A 47 -36.07 -2.43 22.23
N ALA A 48 -34.99 -1.67 22.13
CA ALA A 48 -34.13 -1.30 23.26
C ALA A 48 -34.27 0.17 23.65
N ARG A 49 -33.92 0.46 24.89
CA ARG A 49 -33.68 1.80 25.40
C ARG A 49 -32.34 1.84 26.15
N ILE A 50 -31.48 2.76 25.76
CA ILE A 50 -30.19 3.04 26.40
C ILE A 50 -30.26 4.32 27.23
N ASP A 51 -29.54 4.31 28.36
CA ASP A 51 -29.27 5.48 29.20
C ASP A 51 -27.75 5.57 29.47
N PRO A 52 -27.03 6.43 28.72
CA PRO A 52 -25.59 6.67 28.90
C PRO A 52 -25.19 7.26 30.26
N ALA A 53 -26.12 7.84 31.03
CA ALA A 53 -25.84 8.46 32.32
C ALA A 53 -25.95 7.47 33.49
N THR A 54 -26.73 6.40 33.35
CA THR A 54 -26.83 5.30 34.34
C THR A 54 -26.22 3.99 33.86
N HIS A 55 -25.55 4.00 32.69
CA HIS A 55 -24.95 2.82 32.04
C HIS A 55 -25.99 1.70 31.79
N ARG A 56 -27.27 2.05 31.62
CA ARG A 56 -28.38 1.09 31.56
C ARG A 56 -28.82 0.75 30.15
N LEU A 57 -29.23 -0.51 30.00
CA LEU A 57 -29.97 -1.04 28.86
C LEU A 57 -31.29 -1.63 29.36
N THR A 58 -32.39 -1.34 28.68
CA THR A 58 -33.70 -1.96 28.88
C THR A 58 -34.24 -2.42 27.54
N THR A 59 -34.58 -3.69 27.38
CA THR A 59 -34.94 -4.26 26.08
C THR A 59 -36.20 -5.10 26.16
N THR A 60 -37.07 -4.93 25.16
CA THR A 60 -38.11 -5.90 24.78
C THR A 60 -37.58 -6.74 23.63
N ALA A 61 -37.51 -8.05 23.83
CA ALA A 61 -37.22 -9.03 22.78
C ALA A 61 -38.47 -9.86 22.49
N GLN A 62 -38.94 -9.82 21.25
CA GLN A 62 -39.92 -10.76 20.71
C GLN A 62 -39.16 -11.71 19.79
N ILE A 63 -39.15 -13.00 20.14
CA ILE A 63 -38.32 -14.02 19.50
C ILE A 63 -39.23 -15.06 18.87
N SER A 64 -39.00 -15.37 17.60
CA SER A 64 -39.72 -16.39 16.84
C SER A 64 -38.74 -17.48 16.41
N LEU A 65 -39.05 -18.73 16.74
CA LEU A 65 -38.18 -19.87 16.47
C LEU A 65 -38.71 -20.71 15.28
N PRO A 66 -37.86 -21.56 14.68
CA PRO A 66 -38.28 -22.48 13.62
C PRO A 66 -39.48 -23.35 14.04
N ALA A 67 -40.38 -23.62 13.10
CA ALA A 67 -41.68 -24.26 13.39
C ALA A 67 -41.58 -25.60 14.12
N GLY A 68 -40.50 -26.37 13.92
CA GLY A 68 -40.25 -27.64 14.60
C GLY A 68 -40.10 -27.52 16.13
N LEU A 69 -39.78 -26.33 16.66
CA LEU A 69 -39.70 -26.06 18.10
C LEU A 69 -41.04 -25.66 18.73
N ALA A 70 -42.13 -25.54 17.96
CA ALA A 70 -43.44 -25.19 18.49
C ALA A 70 -43.92 -26.19 19.57
N GLY A 71 -44.37 -25.68 20.72
CA GLY A 71 -44.76 -26.51 21.86
C GLY A 71 -43.60 -27.15 22.66
N GLN A 72 -42.34 -26.96 22.27
CA GLN A 72 -41.20 -27.52 22.99
C GLN A 72 -40.76 -26.66 24.19
N THR A 73 -39.96 -27.25 25.08
CA THR A 73 -39.22 -26.53 26.10
C THR A 73 -37.92 -25.99 25.49
N VAL A 74 -37.65 -24.70 25.67
CA VAL A 74 -36.44 -24.02 25.17
C VAL A 74 -35.75 -23.27 26.30
N GLU A 75 -34.44 -23.09 26.16
CA GLU A 75 -33.58 -22.40 27.12
C GLU A 75 -32.82 -21.26 26.46
N PHE A 76 -32.63 -20.17 27.20
CA PHE A 76 -31.85 -19.02 26.77
C PHE A 76 -31.01 -18.46 27.92
N VAL A 77 -29.96 -17.72 27.57
CA VAL A 77 -29.11 -16.99 28.51
C VAL A 77 -29.23 -15.48 28.34
N LEU A 78 -28.99 -14.76 29.43
CA LEU A 78 -28.65 -13.34 29.48
C LEU A 78 -27.43 -13.18 30.41
N GLY A 79 -26.73 -12.05 30.31
CA GLY A 79 -25.65 -11.73 31.24
C GLY A 79 -26.18 -11.62 32.69
N GLY A 80 -25.38 -12.01 33.69
CA GLY A 80 -25.78 -11.98 35.11
C GLY A 80 -26.15 -10.59 35.65
N ASN A 81 -25.78 -9.54 34.90
CA ASN A 81 -26.13 -8.13 35.09
C ASN A 81 -27.54 -7.74 34.61
N PHE A 82 -28.29 -8.66 33.98
CA PHE A 82 -29.66 -8.43 33.49
C PHE A 82 -30.72 -9.16 34.33
N GLU A 83 -31.84 -8.47 34.57
CA GLU A 83 -33.02 -9.00 35.25
C GLU A 83 -34.23 -9.00 34.29
N VAL A 84 -34.93 -10.13 34.20
CA VAL A 84 -36.16 -10.28 33.41
C VAL A 84 -37.33 -9.69 34.21
N THR A 85 -37.91 -8.61 33.71
CA THR A 85 -39.01 -7.86 34.35
C THR A 85 -40.39 -8.36 33.90
N ALA A 86 -40.52 -8.89 32.69
CA ALA A 86 -41.73 -9.53 32.20
C ALA A 86 -41.43 -10.61 31.14
N SER A 87 -42.33 -11.58 30.98
CA SER A 87 -42.21 -12.59 29.92
C SER A 87 -43.57 -13.19 29.53
N LYS A 88 -43.68 -13.67 28.28
CA LYS A 88 -44.85 -14.39 27.77
C LYS A 88 -44.42 -15.49 26.76
N PRO A 89 -44.60 -16.79 27.06
CA PRO A 89 -45.02 -17.36 28.35
C PRO A 89 -44.02 -17.04 29.48
N ALA A 90 -44.41 -17.30 30.72
CA ALA A 90 -43.57 -17.04 31.88
C ALA A 90 -42.29 -17.90 31.88
N VAL A 91 -41.14 -17.27 32.10
CA VAL A 91 -39.84 -17.96 32.20
C VAL A 91 -39.54 -18.40 33.63
N THR A 92 -38.79 -19.49 33.77
CA THR A 92 -38.21 -19.94 35.05
C THR A 92 -36.69 -19.74 35.01
N LYS A 93 -36.13 -18.99 35.97
CA LYS A 93 -34.67 -18.86 36.12
C LYS A 93 -34.08 -20.15 36.70
N LEU A 94 -33.01 -20.65 36.12
CA LEU A 94 -32.38 -21.91 36.53
C LEU A 94 -31.33 -21.69 37.65
N PRO A 95 -31.09 -22.67 38.54
CA PRO A 95 -30.00 -22.58 39.52
C PRO A 95 -28.67 -22.99 38.87
N ALA A 96 -27.67 -22.10 38.97
CA ALA A 96 -26.32 -22.21 38.40
C ALA A 96 -26.25 -22.26 36.86
N GLU A 97 -25.02 -22.18 36.34
CA GLU A 97 -24.66 -22.10 34.90
C GLU A 97 -24.75 -23.48 34.21
N ALA A 98 -25.80 -24.25 34.51
CA ALA A 98 -25.85 -25.70 34.32
C ALA A 98 -25.97 -26.13 32.84
N GLY A 99 -24.83 -26.32 32.18
CA GLY A 99 -24.73 -27.01 30.89
C GLY A 99 -25.03 -26.16 29.65
N ALA A 100 -25.15 -24.84 29.79
CA ALA A 100 -25.41 -23.94 28.67
C ALA A 100 -24.15 -23.78 27.79
N THR A 101 -24.07 -24.56 26.71
CA THR A 101 -23.25 -24.17 25.54
C THR A 101 -23.83 -22.86 25.00
N VAL A 102 -22.97 -21.86 24.74
CA VAL A 102 -23.32 -20.51 24.29
C VAL A 102 -22.30 -20.01 23.26
N PHE A 103 -22.73 -19.15 22.33
CA PHE A 103 -21.83 -18.57 21.31
C PHE A 103 -21.12 -17.33 21.85
N ALA A 104 -19.79 -17.40 21.94
CA ALA A 104 -18.94 -16.36 22.49
C ALA A 104 -18.81 -15.08 21.63
N GLY A 105 -19.33 -15.09 20.40
CA GLY A 105 -19.06 -14.06 19.40
C GLY A 105 -17.76 -14.32 18.63
N ILE A 106 -17.45 -13.44 17.67
CA ILE A 106 -16.25 -13.54 16.83
C ILE A 106 -14.99 -13.14 17.63
N ASN A 107 -15.15 -12.25 18.62
CA ASN A 107 -14.06 -11.54 19.29
C ASN A 107 -13.90 -11.92 20.78
N GLY A 108 -14.01 -13.21 21.14
CA GLY A 108 -13.77 -13.67 22.52
C GLY A 108 -13.82 -15.19 22.71
N THR A 109 -13.25 -15.66 23.82
CA THR A 109 -13.29 -17.09 24.20
C THR A 109 -14.40 -17.37 25.22
N SER A 110 -15.08 -18.51 25.10
CA SER A 110 -16.20 -18.86 26.00
C SER A 110 -15.79 -18.95 27.47
N GLU A 111 -14.56 -19.39 27.75
CA GLU A 111 -14.03 -19.54 29.12
C GLU A 111 -13.75 -18.18 29.78
N GLU A 112 -13.21 -17.20 29.05
CA GLU A 112 -12.98 -15.86 29.63
C GLU A 112 -14.28 -15.09 29.87
N LEU A 113 -15.27 -15.30 29.02
CA LEU A 113 -16.51 -14.52 29.04
C LEU A 113 -17.47 -14.97 30.15
N ALA A 114 -17.60 -16.27 30.39
CA ALA A 114 -18.34 -16.77 31.55
C ALA A 114 -17.78 -16.20 32.88
N ASN A 115 -16.45 -16.24 33.02
CA ASN A 115 -15.77 -15.86 34.26
C ASN A 115 -15.79 -14.35 34.59
N ARG A 116 -16.01 -13.44 33.62
CA ARG A 116 -15.86 -11.99 33.86
C ARG A 116 -17.07 -11.31 34.54
N ARG A 117 -18.31 -11.83 34.40
CA ARG A 117 -19.50 -11.40 35.20
C ARG A 117 -20.55 -12.50 35.51
N GLY A 118 -20.37 -13.73 35.03
CA GLY A 118 -21.35 -14.81 35.18
C GLY A 118 -22.59 -14.65 34.29
N MET A 119 -23.27 -15.77 34.03
CA MET A 119 -24.48 -15.80 33.20
C MET A 119 -25.76 -16.12 33.98
N SER A 120 -26.92 -15.85 33.38
CA SER A 120 -28.23 -16.20 33.91
C SER A 120 -29.03 -16.98 32.88
N ALA A 121 -29.23 -18.28 33.13
CA ALA A 121 -30.00 -19.18 32.30
C ALA A 121 -31.49 -19.19 32.69
N TYR A 122 -32.35 -19.25 31.67
CA TYR A 122 -33.80 -19.21 31.78
C TYR A 122 -34.42 -20.32 30.90
N ARG A 123 -35.45 -20.98 31.42
CA ARG A 123 -36.22 -22.02 30.73
C ARG A 123 -37.67 -21.60 30.55
N LEU A 124 -38.27 -21.90 29.41
CA LEU A 124 -39.71 -21.77 29.16
C LEU A 124 -40.22 -22.95 28.32
N THR A 125 -41.53 -23.20 28.35
CA THR A 125 -42.20 -24.13 27.43
C THR A 125 -43.12 -23.31 26.52
N LEU A 126 -42.93 -23.46 25.21
CA LEU A 126 -43.67 -22.72 24.19
C LEU A 126 -45.15 -23.17 24.15
N PRO A 127 -46.12 -22.29 23.86
CA PRO A 127 -47.50 -22.70 23.69
C PRO A 127 -47.67 -23.68 22.51
N ALA A 128 -48.57 -24.66 22.64
CA ALA A 128 -48.90 -25.54 21.51
C ALA A 128 -49.39 -24.72 20.31
N GLY A 129 -48.78 -24.91 19.15
CA GLY A 129 -49.06 -24.10 17.95
C GLY A 129 -48.38 -22.72 17.88
N SER A 130 -47.51 -22.37 18.83
CA SER A 130 -46.63 -21.21 18.76
C SER A 130 -45.17 -21.62 18.86
N SER A 131 -44.32 -21.05 18.01
CA SER A 131 -42.85 -21.10 18.13
C SER A 131 -42.25 -19.79 18.65
N SER A 132 -43.07 -18.84 19.12
CA SER A 132 -42.60 -17.52 19.58
C SER A 132 -42.85 -17.22 21.06
N PHE A 133 -41.98 -16.40 21.63
CA PHE A 133 -42.04 -15.90 23.01
C PHE A 133 -41.56 -14.45 23.11
N ARG A 134 -41.95 -13.75 24.18
CA ARG A 134 -41.53 -12.37 24.50
C ARG A 134 -40.85 -12.32 25.85
N VAL A 135 -39.77 -11.56 25.95
CA VAL A 135 -39.04 -11.27 27.20
C VAL A 135 -38.78 -9.78 27.28
N GLU A 136 -38.98 -9.20 28.45
CA GLU A 136 -38.61 -7.82 28.79
C GLU A 136 -37.62 -7.86 29.95
N TYR A 137 -36.53 -7.12 29.84
CA TYR A 137 -35.43 -7.19 30.79
C TYR A 137 -34.63 -5.88 30.84
N THR A 138 -33.91 -5.65 31.93
CA THR A 138 -33.06 -4.46 32.12
C THR A 138 -31.80 -4.80 32.92
N GLY A 139 -30.72 -4.06 32.68
CA GLY A 139 -29.42 -4.31 33.31
C GLY A 139 -28.43 -3.15 33.19
N LEU A 140 -27.31 -3.28 33.88
CA LEU A 140 -26.16 -2.36 33.82
C LEU A 140 -25.09 -2.92 32.89
N VAL A 141 -24.69 -2.15 31.87
CA VAL A 141 -23.66 -2.52 30.91
C VAL A 141 -22.48 -1.56 31.06
N ASP A 142 -21.63 -1.85 32.04
CA ASP A 142 -20.46 -1.04 32.37
C ASP A 142 -19.25 -1.96 32.61
N ILE A 143 -18.64 -2.44 31.53
CA ILE A 143 -17.40 -3.22 31.58
C ILE A 143 -16.33 -2.41 30.84
N PRO A 144 -15.43 -1.71 31.54
CA PRO A 144 -14.43 -0.87 30.89
C PRO A 144 -13.44 -1.72 30.07
N PRO A 145 -12.86 -1.17 28.98
CA PRO A 145 -11.83 -1.87 28.21
C PRO A 145 -10.61 -2.24 29.08
N THR A 146 -10.19 -3.50 29.00
CA THR A 146 -9.01 -4.03 29.68
C THR A 146 -7.93 -4.39 28.66
N THR A 147 -6.69 -3.95 28.88
CA THR A 147 -5.53 -4.34 28.08
C THR A 147 -5.11 -5.78 28.38
N SER A 148 -4.95 -6.63 27.37
CA SER A 148 -4.36 -7.96 27.56
C SER A 148 -2.87 -7.85 27.95
N PRO A 149 -2.36 -8.69 28.89
CA PRO A 149 -0.93 -8.71 29.24
C PRO A 149 0.01 -9.32 28.17
N GLU A 150 -0.53 -9.93 27.11
CA GLU A 150 0.21 -10.92 26.30
C GLU A 150 0.96 -10.32 25.09
N GLU A 151 2.25 -10.04 25.29
CA GLU A 151 3.32 -9.80 24.30
C GLU A 151 3.05 -8.88 23.07
N TYR A 152 1.99 -8.06 23.09
CA TYR A 152 1.64 -7.24 21.93
C TYR A 152 2.33 -5.88 21.89
N ALA A 153 3.08 -5.62 20.81
CA ALA A 153 3.73 -4.32 20.54
C ALA A 153 2.76 -3.20 20.09
N ARG A 154 1.45 -3.37 20.30
CA ARG A 154 0.38 -2.38 20.08
C ARG A 154 -0.67 -2.58 21.17
N SER A 155 -0.86 -1.59 22.04
CA SER A 155 -1.67 -1.72 23.26
C SER A 155 -3.18 -1.70 23.00
N PHE A 156 -3.71 -2.78 22.44
CA PHE A 156 -5.16 -2.99 22.31
C PHE A 156 -5.81 -3.24 23.68
N ALA A 157 -7.08 -2.86 23.80
CA ALA A 157 -7.91 -3.15 24.97
C ALA A 157 -9.25 -3.71 24.53
N GLU A 158 -9.80 -4.62 25.33
CA GLU A 158 -10.99 -5.39 25.01
C GLU A 158 -12.08 -5.17 26.06
N THR A 159 -13.33 -5.13 25.61
CA THR A 159 -14.50 -5.21 26.50
C THR A 159 -15.60 -6.01 25.81
N PRO A 160 -16.30 -6.91 26.53
CA PRO A 160 -17.48 -7.57 26.00
C PRO A 160 -18.65 -6.60 25.79
N GLY A 161 -18.72 -5.48 26.51
CA GLY A 161 -19.74 -4.45 26.31
C GLY A 161 -19.77 -3.33 27.36
N ILE A 162 -20.05 -2.10 26.90
CA ILE A 162 -20.09 -0.87 27.69
C ILE A 162 -21.13 0.12 27.13
N ILE A 163 -21.83 0.82 28.01
CA ILE A 163 -22.69 1.97 27.72
C ILE A 163 -22.23 3.12 28.61
N SER A 164 -21.78 4.24 28.04
CA SER A 164 -21.29 5.40 28.79
C SER A 164 -21.51 6.70 28.03
N ALA A 165 -21.31 7.86 28.67
CA ALA A 165 -21.35 9.15 27.99
C ALA A 165 -20.37 9.29 26.80
N GLN A 166 -19.33 8.44 26.70
CA GLN A 166 -18.38 8.45 25.57
C GLN A 166 -18.90 7.70 24.33
N GLY A 167 -19.84 6.78 24.51
CA GLY A 167 -20.34 5.88 23.48
C GLY A 167 -20.87 4.55 24.03
N ILE A 168 -21.24 3.65 23.12
CA ILE A 168 -21.73 2.30 23.37
C ILE A 168 -20.99 1.28 22.52
N TYR A 169 -20.71 0.12 23.11
CA TYR A 169 -20.35 -1.11 22.43
C TYR A 169 -21.08 -2.28 23.07
N LEU A 170 -21.69 -3.14 22.26
CA LEU A 170 -22.27 -4.42 22.63
C LEU A 170 -21.83 -5.48 21.63
N SER A 171 -21.55 -6.69 22.10
CA SER A 171 -21.29 -7.88 21.28
C SER A 171 -22.15 -9.03 21.79
N GLY A 172 -22.20 -10.16 21.08
CA GLY A 172 -22.80 -11.40 21.57
C GLY A 172 -22.29 -11.77 22.96
N SER A 173 -20.99 -11.55 23.21
CA SER A 173 -20.36 -11.78 24.51
C SER A 173 -20.88 -10.91 25.67
N THR A 174 -21.56 -9.79 25.42
CA THR A 174 -22.28 -9.05 26.48
C THR A 174 -23.48 -9.83 27.01
N LEU A 175 -23.97 -10.84 26.26
CA LEU A 175 -25.25 -11.51 26.47
C LEU A 175 -26.41 -10.50 26.66
N TRP A 176 -26.40 -9.43 25.85
CA TRP A 176 -27.35 -8.32 25.91
C TRP A 176 -28.70 -8.61 25.25
N TYR A 177 -28.77 -9.64 24.41
CA TYR A 177 -29.98 -10.21 23.84
C TYR A 177 -30.11 -11.68 24.26
N PRO A 178 -31.33 -12.25 24.34
CA PRO A 178 -31.51 -13.62 24.81
C PRO A 178 -30.94 -14.63 23.80
N GLN A 179 -29.72 -15.10 24.00
CA GLN A 179 -29.12 -16.15 23.16
C GLN A 179 -29.70 -17.52 23.56
N LEU A 180 -30.02 -18.36 22.57
CA LEU A 180 -30.48 -19.73 22.84
C LEU A 180 -29.32 -20.60 23.36
N ALA A 181 -29.65 -21.58 24.20
CA ALA A 181 -28.67 -22.48 24.82
C ALA A 181 -28.73 -23.90 24.24
N GLY A 182 -27.64 -24.66 24.41
CA GLY A 182 -27.59 -26.08 24.02
C GLY A 182 -27.56 -26.27 22.51
N ALA A 183 -28.45 -27.10 21.95
CA ALA A 183 -28.42 -27.47 20.53
C ALA A 183 -28.65 -26.30 19.57
N GLN A 184 -29.32 -25.23 20.01
CA GLN A 184 -29.59 -24.01 19.24
C GLN A 184 -28.52 -22.93 19.44
N ALA A 185 -27.49 -23.17 20.27
CA ALA A 185 -26.48 -22.16 20.60
C ALA A 185 -25.57 -21.79 19.43
N SER A 186 -25.44 -22.65 18.42
CA SER A 186 -24.65 -22.40 17.19
C SER A 186 -25.46 -21.85 16.02
N ASP A 187 -26.79 -21.72 16.16
CA ASP A 187 -27.68 -21.22 15.12
C ASP A 187 -27.30 -19.79 14.70
N LEU A 188 -27.44 -19.49 13.41
CA LEU A 188 -27.42 -18.11 12.94
C LEU A 188 -28.78 -17.46 13.26
N VAL A 189 -28.79 -16.14 13.46
CA VAL A 189 -29.98 -15.36 13.85
C VAL A 189 -30.32 -14.31 12.80
N THR A 190 -31.62 -14.10 12.56
CA THR A 190 -32.12 -12.94 11.81
C THR A 190 -32.69 -11.91 12.78
N TYR A 191 -32.64 -10.62 12.45
CA TYR A 191 -33.17 -9.60 13.37
C TYR A 191 -33.67 -8.32 12.71
N SER A 192 -34.56 -7.64 13.44
CA SER A 192 -34.86 -6.22 13.32
C SER A 192 -34.64 -5.55 14.68
N PHE A 193 -33.80 -4.53 14.75
CA PHE A 193 -33.38 -3.83 15.97
C PHE A 193 -33.76 -2.36 15.90
N SER A 194 -34.29 -1.82 17.00
CA SER A 194 -34.53 -0.39 17.17
C SER A 194 -34.12 0.08 18.57
N VAL A 195 -33.53 1.27 18.66
CA VAL A 195 -33.02 1.84 19.91
C VAL A 195 -33.05 3.37 19.87
N ASN A 196 -33.27 4.02 21.01
CA ASN A 196 -33.20 5.48 21.10
C ASN A 196 -31.78 5.99 20.86
N THR A 197 -31.67 7.06 20.08
CA THR A 197 -30.43 7.84 19.95
C THR A 197 -30.53 9.08 20.84
N PRO A 198 -29.60 9.30 21.78
CA PRO A 198 -29.38 10.60 22.38
C PRO A 198 -29.13 11.69 21.31
N GLU A 199 -29.21 12.96 21.70
CA GLU A 199 -28.94 14.06 20.77
C GLU A 199 -27.47 14.03 20.30
N GLY A 200 -27.25 14.22 18.99
CA GLY A 200 -25.93 14.10 18.37
C GLY A 200 -25.35 12.67 18.31
N TRP A 201 -26.10 11.65 18.73
CA TRP A 201 -25.62 10.27 18.69
C TRP A 201 -26.03 9.51 17.42
N HIS A 202 -25.11 8.66 16.97
CA HIS A 202 -25.34 7.62 15.97
C HIS A 202 -25.11 6.24 16.60
N ILE A 203 -26.07 5.32 16.44
CA ILE A 203 -25.95 3.91 16.85
C ILE A 203 -25.94 3.03 15.61
N ILE A 204 -24.88 2.28 15.42
CA ILE A 204 -24.62 1.38 14.29
C ILE A 204 -24.79 -0.07 14.76
N ALA A 205 -25.38 -0.90 13.90
CA ALA A 205 -25.40 -2.35 14.03
C ALA A 205 -25.14 -2.97 12.64
N PRO A 206 -25.06 -4.30 12.53
CA PRO A 206 -24.97 -4.97 11.23
C PRO A 206 -26.17 -4.71 10.30
N GLY A 207 -26.01 -5.09 9.04
CA GLY A 207 -27.05 -5.04 8.02
C GLY A 207 -27.38 -3.64 7.47
N ASN A 208 -28.65 -3.46 7.14
CA ASN A 208 -29.23 -2.28 6.50
C ASN A 208 -29.97 -1.44 7.54
N GLY A 209 -30.01 -0.12 7.38
CA GLY A 209 -30.75 0.71 8.34
C GLY A 209 -30.33 2.18 8.36
N ARG A 210 -30.62 2.84 9.47
CA ARG A 210 -30.19 4.21 9.77
C ARG A 210 -29.68 4.31 11.21
N SER A 211 -28.55 4.99 11.37
CA SER A 211 -27.87 5.17 12.64
C SER A 211 -28.50 6.22 13.55
N SER A 212 -29.34 7.10 12.99
CA SER A 212 -30.21 8.02 13.72
C SER A 212 -31.42 8.36 12.85
N GLY A 213 -32.45 8.97 13.43
CA GLY A 213 -33.71 9.28 12.76
C GLY A 213 -34.37 10.56 13.30
N LYS A 214 -35.28 11.16 12.52
CA LYS A 214 -36.05 12.35 12.95
C LYS A 214 -36.91 12.11 14.20
N ASP A 215 -37.13 10.85 14.54
CA ASP A 215 -37.83 10.36 15.72
C ASP A 215 -36.89 9.95 16.87
N SER A 216 -35.61 10.34 16.81
CA SER A 216 -34.55 10.00 17.78
C SER A 216 -34.41 8.49 18.02
N MET A 217 -34.54 7.71 16.94
CA MET A 217 -34.47 6.24 16.96
C MET A 217 -33.63 5.71 15.80
N ALA A 218 -32.55 5.01 16.13
CA ALA A 218 -31.80 4.16 15.19
C ALA A 218 -32.62 2.90 14.88
N ARG A 219 -32.48 2.38 13.65
CA ARG A 219 -33.17 1.16 13.20
C ARG A 219 -32.29 0.37 12.23
N TRP A 220 -32.19 -0.93 12.46
CA TRP A 220 -31.34 -1.85 11.71
C TRP A 220 -32.06 -3.18 11.45
N GLU A 221 -31.81 -3.77 10.28
CA GLU A 221 -32.31 -5.08 9.86
C GLU A 221 -31.20 -5.81 9.08
N SER A 222 -30.95 -7.09 9.35
CA SER A 222 -30.00 -7.85 8.52
C SER A 222 -30.69 -8.50 7.32
N PRO A 223 -30.20 -8.33 6.08
CA PRO A 223 -30.75 -8.99 4.89
C PRO A 223 -30.44 -10.49 4.80
N SER A 224 -29.64 -11.01 5.72
CA SER A 224 -29.31 -12.42 5.89
C SER A 224 -29.15 -12.75 7.37
N ALA A 225 -29.13 -14.03 7.74
CA ALA A 225 -28.77 -14.41 9.10
C ALA A 225 -27.31 -14.02 9.42
N VAL A 226 -27.04 -13.73 10.69
CA VAL A 226 -25.74 -13.40 11.27
C VAL A 226 -25.45 -14.31 12.47
N ASP A 227 -24.21 -14.42 12.91
CA ASP A 227 -23.84 -15.22 14.09
C ASP A 227 -23.96 -14.43 15.41
N GLU A 228 -23.63 -13.13 15.42
CA GLU A 228 -23.91 -12.23 16.55
C GLU A 228 -24.58 -10.91 16.17
N ILE A 229 -25.38 -10.36 17.09
CA ILE A 229 -25.95 -9.01 16.97
C ILE A 229 -25.07 -8.03 17.75
N SER A 230 -24.07 -7.47 17.08
CA SER A 230 -23.21 -6.41 17.63
C SER A 230 -23.87 -5.03 17.51
N VAL A 231 -23.43 -4.09 18.37
CA VAL A 231 -23.86 -2.68 18.36
C VAL A 231 -22.67 -1.81 18.71
N ALA A 232 -22.44 -0.72 17.97
CA ALA A 232 -21.42 0.28 18.28
C ALA A 232 -21.98 1.69 18.06
N GLY A 233 -21.48 2.70 18.78
CA GLY A 233 -21.95 4.07 18.55
C GLY A 233 -21.57 5.06 19.63
N GLY A 234 -22.13 6.27 19.53
CA GLY A 234 -21.84 7.38 20.42
C GLY A 234 -22.07 8.75 19.77
N PRO A 235 -21.57 9.84 20.37
CA PRO A 235 -21.51 11.13 19.72
C PRO A 235 -20.53 11.06 18.54
N LEU A 236 -21.06 11.19 17.32
CA LEU A 236 -20.36 10.88 16.07
C LEU A 236 -20.85 11.81 14.94
N THR A 237 -19.98 12.07 13.97
CA THR A 237 -20.24 12.82 12.74
C THR A 237 -20.24 11.86 11.56
N LEU A 238 -21.35 11.79 10.82
CA LEU A 238 -21.53 10.90 9.67
C LEU A 238 -21.17 11.59 8.34
N TYR A 239 -20.28 10.96 7.58
CA TYR A 239 -19.96 11.25 6.18
C TYR A 239 -20.38 10.07 5.29
N THR A 240 -20.88 10.33 4.08
CA THR A 240 -21.34 9.27 3.16
C THR A 240 -20.89 9.51 1.72
N ALA A 241 -20.77 8.42 0.95
CA ALA A 241 -20.59 8.45 -0.51
C ALA A 241 -21.28 7.24 -1.15
N ASN A 242 -21.88 7.42 -2.33
CA ASN A 242 -22.45 6.30 -3.09
C ASN A 242 -21.35 5.64 -3.94
N THR A 243 -21.09 4.35 -3.72
CA THR A 243 -20.06 3.59 -4.47
C THR A 243 -20.58 2.94 -5.75
N GLY A 244 -21.88 3.03 -6.01
CA GLY A 244 -22.60 2.31 -7.07
C GLY A 244 -23.12 0.93 -6.65
N MET A 245 -22.49 0.28 -5.67
CA MET A 245 -22.92 -1.02 -5.13
C MET A 245 -23.59 -0.88 -3.76
N ALA A 246 -23.01 -0.04 -2.90
CA ALA A 246 -23.46 0.24 -1.53
C ALA A 246 -23.13 1.69 -1.13
N GLU A 247 -23.79 2.20 -0.09
CA GLU A 247 -23.38 3.45 0.54
C GLU A 247 -22.13 3.21 1.40
N ALA A 248 -21.02 3.86 1.07
CA ALA A 248 -19.89 3.98 1.97
C ALA A 248 -20.23 5.01 3.04
N GLN A 249 -19.99 4.67 4.31
CA GLN A 249 -20.22 5.53 5.46
C GLN A 249 -18.92 5.65 6.29
N VAL A 250 -18.67 6.82 6.86
CA VAL A 250 -17.62 7.03 7.86
C VAL A 250 -18.21 7.79 9.03
N TYR A 251 -18.06 7.25 10.24
CA TYR A 251 -18.48 7.88 11.50
C TYR A 251 -17.23 8.27 12.30
N LEU A 252 -17.01 9.57 12.50
CA LEU A 252 -15.88 10.10 13.28
C LEU A 252 -16.35 10.79 14.55
N ARG A 253 -15.58 10.69 15.63
CA ARG A 253 -15.86 11.35 16.93
C ARG A 253 -15.65 12.86 16.85
N GLU A 254 -14.69 13.28 16.03
CA GLU A 254 -14.41 14.69 15.72
C GLU A 254 -14.57 14.91 14.21
N PRO A 255 -15.12 16.06 13.75
CA PRO A 255 -15.33 16.31 12.32
C PRO A 255 -14.01 16.45 11.52
N ASP A 256 -13.62 15.39 10.80
CA ASP A 256 -12.51 15.41 9.83
C ASP A 256 -12.99 14.95 8.43
N PRO A 257 -13.41 15.88 7.56
CA PRO A 257 -13.84 15.56 6.19
C PRO A 257 -12.72 14.98 5.30
N ALA A 258 -11.44 15.29 5.60
CA ALA A 258 -10.31 14.84 4.79
C ALA A 258 -9.98 13.37 5.08
N LEU A 259 -9.98 12.99 6.37
CA LEU A 259 -9.86 11.60 6.79
C LEU A 259 -11.06 10.77 6.30
N ALA A 260 -12.28 11.30 6.45
CA ALA A 260 -13.48 10.63 5.96
C ALA A 260 -13.44 10.40 4.44
N GLY A 261 -13.04 11.40 3.64
CA GLY A 261 -12.90 11.26 2.19
C GLY A 261 -12.00 10.11 1.75
N LYS A 262 -10.86 9.91 2.42
CA LYS A 262 -9.93 8.80 2.15
C LYS A 262 -10.54 7.43 2.40
N TYR A 263 -11.29 7.27 3.49
CA TYR A 263 -11.97 6.01 3.80
C TYR A 263 -13.19 5.75 2.92
N LEU A 264 -13.90 6.78 2.47
CA LEU A 264 -15.00 6.66 1.50
C LEU A 264 -14.49 6.18 0.13
N ASP A 265 -13.39 6.74 -0.38
CA ASP A 265 -12.73 6.27 -1.62
C ASP A 265 -12.22 4.82 -1.47
N ALA A 266 -11.45 4.54 -0.41
CA ALA A 266 -10.91 3.20 -0.17
C ALA A 266 -12.02 2.14 -0.07
N THR A 267 -13.14 2.46 0.61
CA THR A 267 -14.35 1.62 0.62
C THR A 267 -14.83 1.36 -0.80
N GLY A 268 -15.01 2.41 -1.61
CA GLY A 268 -15.48 2.28 -2.99
C GLY A 268 -14.57 1.43 -3.88
N ARG A 269 -13.24 1.55 -3.74
CA ARG A 269 -12.28 0.75 -4.50
C ARG A 269 -12.24 -0.72 -4.06
N TYR A 270 -12.15 -0.99 -2.75
CA TYR A 270 -12.09 -2.38 -2.26
C TYR A 270 -13.42 -3.12 -2.40
N LEU A 271 -14.57 -2.45 -2.25
CA LEU A 271 -15.86 -3.06 -2.56
C LEU A 271 -15.94 -3.47 -4.04
N ARG A 272 -15.46 -2.66 -5.00
CA ARG A 272 -15.43 -3.05 -6.42
C ARG A 272 -14.54 -4.28 -6.64
N MET A 273 -13.31 -4.24 -6.14
CA MET A 273 -12.33 -5.34 -6.25
C MET A 273 -12.90 -6.69 -5.76
N TYR A 274 -13.48 -6.72 -4.56
CA TYR A 274 -14.02 -7.95 -4.00
C TYR A 274 -15.37 -8.35 -4.62
N ASN A 275 -16.19 -7.40 -5.05
CA ASN A 275 -17.44 -7.67 -5.77
C ASN A 275 -17.17 -8.31 -7.15
N GLU A 276 -16.10 -7.90 -7.84
CA GLU A 276 -15.63 -8.50 -9.10
C GLU A 276 -14.96 -9.87 -8.88
N LEU A 277 -14.18 -10.03 -7.79
CA LEU A 277 -13.48 -11.27 -7.45
C LEU A 277 -14.39 -12.39 -6.90
N LEU A 278 -15.40 -12.03 -6.10
CA LEU A 278 -16.19 -12.97 -5.29
C LEU A 278 -17.71 -12.93 -5.57
N GLY A 279 -18.20 -11.86 -6.21
CA GLY A 279 -19.62 -11.64 -6.46
C GLY A 279 -20.29 -10.66 -5.48
N ALA A 280 -21.58 -10.43 -5.71
CA ALA A 280 -22.35 -9.29 -5.19
C ALA A 280 -22.24 -9.05 -3.67
N TYR A 281 -21.74 -7.86 -3.28
CA TYR A 281 -21.63 -7.42 -1.89
C TYR A 281 -22.97 -7.56 -1.13
N PRO A 282 -22.99 -8.09 0.11
CA PRO A 282 -24.23 -8.53 0.75
C PRO A 282 -25.15 -7.45 1.33
N TYR A 283 -24.65 -6.23 1.58
CA TYR A 283 -25.36 -5.20 2.34
C TYR A 283 -25.58 -3.91 1.55
N LYS A 284 -26.53 -3.06 1.97
CA LYS A 284 -26.77 -1.75 1.35
C LYS A 284 -25.75 -0.68 1.76
N LYS A 285 -24.96 -0.92 2.81
CA LYS A 285 -23.87 -0.04 3.27
C LYS A 285 -22.62 -0.81 3.68
N PHE A 286 -21.48 -0.14 3.68
CA PHE A 286 -20.31 -0.49 4.50
C PHE A 286 -19.91 0.76 5.30
N ALA A 287 -19.54 0.59 6.58
CA ALA A 287 -19.16 1.73 7.43
C ALA A 287 -17.79 1.54 8.10
N LEU A 288 -16.97 2.59 8.09
CA LEU A 288 -15.96 2.78 9.14
C LEU A 288 -16.63 3.46 10.34
N VAL A 289 -16.37 2.96 11.54
CA VAL A 289 -16.74 3.61 12.81
C VAL A 289 -15.47 3.87 13.63
N GLU A 290 -15.22 5.13 13.97
CA GLU A 290 -14.19 5.52 14.94
C GLU A 290 -14.66 5.17 16.36
N ASN A 291 -13.89 4.32 17.02
CA ASN A 291 -14.19 3.89 18.39
C ASN A 291 -13.65 4.89 19.44
N PHE A 292 -14.10 4.76 20.68
CA PHE A 292 -13.61 5.56 21.81
C PHE A 292 -12.42 4.93 22.57
N TRP A 293 -11.89 3.80 22.09
CA TRP A 293 -10.61 3.23 22.52
C TRP A 293 -9.93 2.44 21.39
N GLU A 294 -8.64 2.14 21.50
CA GLU A 294 -7.88 1.48 20.42
C GLU A 294 -8.35 0.04 20.18
N THR A 295 -8.78 -0.22 18.94
CA THR A 295 -9.49 -1.44 18.48
C THR A 295 -9.25 -1.70 17.00
N GLY A 296 -9.53 -2.93 16.56
CA GLY A 296 -9.72 -3.28 15.16
C GLY A 296 -10.59 -4.52 15.05
N TYR A 297 -11.87 -4.35 14.72
CA TYR A 297 -12.84 -5.44 14.61
C TYR A 297 -13.67 -5.35 13.32
N GLY A 298 -13.76 -6.46 12.58
CA GLY A 298 -14.56 -6.60 11.38
C GLY A 298 -15.94 -7.19 11.69
N MET A 299 -17.00 -6.38 11.52
CA MET A 299 -18.40 -6.76 11.74
C MET A 299 -19.15 -6.87 10.40
N PRO A 300 -20.30 -7.56 10.34
CA PRO A 300 -21.08 -7.56 9.10
C PRO A 300 -21.55 -6.14 8.79
N SER A 301 -21.23 -5.63 7.60
CA SER A 301 -21.47 -4.27 7.09
C SER A 301 -20.76 -3.10 7.78
N TYR A 302 -19.81 -3.32 8.71
CA TYR A 302 -18.98 -2.24 9.25
C TYR A 302 -17.69 -2.73 9.91
N THR A 303 -16.70 -1.84 10.09
CA THR A 303 -15.52 -2.08 10.93
C THR A 303 -15.43 -1.02 12.03
N LEU A 304 -14.96 -1.44 13.21
CA LEU A 304 -14.79 -0.59 14.39
C LEU A 304 -13.29 -0.47 14.68
N LEU A 305 -12.72 0.70 14.41
CA LEU A 305 -11.27 0.95 14.48
C LEU A 305 -10.94 2.04 15.51
N GLY A 306 -9.76 1.91 16.13
CA GLY A 306 -9.23 2.83 17.13
C GLY A 306 -8.90 4.23 16.59
N PRO A 307 -8.99 5.28 17.43
CA PRO A 307 -8.78 6.65 16.98
C PRO A 307 -7.34 6.94 16.53
N GLN A 308 -6.30 6.39 17.17
CA GLN A 308 -4.95 6.50 16.63
C GLN A 308 -4.79 5.66 15.35
N ILE A 309 -5.39 4.47 15.34
CA ILE A 309 -5.30 3.53 14.22
C ILE A 309 -5.84 4.13 12.92
N ILE A 310 -7.04 4.71 12.91
CA ILE A 310 -7.60 5.27 11.67
C ILE A 310 -6.77 6.40 11.07
N ARG A 311 -5.94 7.09 11.87
CA ARG A 311 -5.10 8.21 11.45
C ARG A 311 -3.73 7.75 10.91
N PHE A 312 -3.38 6.46 10.95
CA PHE A 312 -2.18 5.93 10.31
C PHE A 312 -2.39 5.65 8.81
N PRO A 313 -1.66 6.30 7.89
CA PRO A 313 -1.97 6.19 6.45
C PRO A 313 -1.87 4.78 5.86
N PHE A 314 -0.97 3.94 6.39
CA PHE A 314 -0.78 2.57 5.91
C PHE A 314 -1.98 1.66 6.19
N ILE A 315 -2.89 2.02 7.10
CA ILE A 315 -4.07 1.19 7.41
C ILE A 315 -4.99 1.06 6.20
N LEU A 316 -5.08 2.12 5.37
CA LEU A 316 -5.82 2.13 4.11
C LEU A 316 -5.34 1.07 3.11
N THR A 317 -4.07 0.67 3.18
CA THR A 317 -3.44 -0.28 2.24
C THR A 317 -2.98 -1.60 2.88
N SER A 318 -3.02 -1.73 4.21
CA SER A 318 -2.74 -2.99 4.92
C SER A 318 -4.00 -3.66 5.47
N SER A 319 -4.70 -3.02 6.41
CA SER A 319 -5.67 -3.69 7.27
C SER A 319 -7.11 -3.38 6.88
N TYR A 320 -7.40 -2.16 6.41
CA TYR A 320 -8.72 -1.80 5.92
C TYR A 320 -9.26 -2.71 4.79
N PRO A 321 -8.47 -3.17 3.80
CA PRO A 321 -8.94 -4.19 2.85
C PRO A 321 -9.27 -5.55 3.49
N HIS A 322 -8.66 -5.92 4.62
CA HIS A 322 -8.95 -7.15 5.37
C HIS A 322 -10.33 -7.04 6.05
N GLU A 323 -10.57 -5.93 6.75
CA GLU A 323 -11.83 -5.60 7.42
C GLU A 323 -13.02 -5.58 6.44
N ILE A 324 -12.83 -5.04 5.23
CA ILE A 324 -13.84 -5.05 4.18
C ILE A 324 -14.09 -6.48 3.68
N LEU A 325 -13.04 -7.26 3.42
CA LEU A 325 -13.16 -8.62 2.87
C LEU A 325 -13.93 -9.57 3.79
N HIS A 326 -13.88 -9.38 5.11
CA HIS A 326 -14.67 -10.20 6.03
C HIS A 326 -16.19 -10.19 5.73
N ASN A 327 -16.71 -9.18 5.00
CA ASN A 327 -18.10 -9.16 4.55
C ASN A 327 -18.46 -10.28 3.56
N TRP A 328 -17.47 -10.96 2.98
CA TRP A 328 -17.67 -12.24 2.28
C TRP A 328 -17.33 -13.43 3.20
N TRP A 329 -16.19 -13.37 3.91
CA TRP A 329 -15.66 -14.46 4.75
C TRP A 329 -15.74 -14.16 6.25
N GLY A 330 -16.47 -14.98 7.00
CA GLY A 330 -16.75 -14.75 8.42
C GLY A 330 -18.06 -13.99 8.62
N ASN A 331 -18.30 -12.88 7.91
CA ASN A 331 -19.52 -12.07 8.02
C ASN A 331 -20.51 -12.25 6.85
N SER A 332 -20.51 -13.41 6.16
CA SER A 332 -21.61 -13.83 5.27
C SER A 332 -21.57 -15.32 4.93
N VAL A 333 -20.40 -15.87 4.63
CA VAL A 333 -20.14 -17.30 4.77
C VAL A 333 -19.48 -17.48 6.13
N TYR A 334 -20.21 -18.03 7.08
CA TYR A 334 -19.80 -18.11 8.48
C TYR A 334 -18.87 -19.31 8.71
N VAL A 335 -18.04 -19.23 9.74
CA VAL A 335 -17.14 -20.33 10.10
C VAL A 335 -17.91 -21.38 10.90
N ASP A 336 -17.75 -22.66 10.56
CA ASP A 336 -17.94 -23.74 11.51
C ASP A 336 -16.71 -23.88 12.41
N TYR A 337 -16.75 -23.19 13.55
CA TYR A 337 -15.66 -23.21 14.51
C TYR A 337 -15.41 -24.61 15.11
N ALA A 338 -16.32 -25.59 14.99
CA ALA A 338 -16.08 -26.94 15.48
C ALA A 338 -15.06 -27.70 14.62
N THR A 339 -14.99 -27.43 13.31
CA THR A 339 -14.14 -28.15 12.35
C THR A 339 -12.95 -27.36 11.81
N GLY A 340 -12.78 -26.10 12.22
CA GLY A 340 -11.56 -25.31 11.98
C GLY A 340 -11.81 -23.99 11.25
N ASN A 341 -11.17 -22.93 11.73
CA ASN A 341 -11.30 -21.60 11.14
C ASN A 341 -10.45 -21.45 9.86
N TRP A 342 -11.10 -21.56 8.70
CA TRP A 342 -10.52 -21.32 7.37
C TRP A 342 -10.53 -19.84 6.95
N CYS A 343 -11.38 -19.02 7.58
CA CYS A 343 -11.64 -17.63 7.20
C CYS A 343 -10.37 -16.78 7.30
N GLU A 344 -9.72 -16.77 8.47
CA GLU A 344 -8.57 -15.90 8.77
C GLU A 344 -7.44 -16.00 7.73
N GLY A 345 -7.05 -17.22 7.38
CA GLY A 345 -6.01 -17.44 6.38
C GLY A 345 -6.43 -17.14 4.94
N LEU A 346 -7.72 -17.31 4.60
CA LEU A 346 -8.24 -16.92 3.30
C LEU A 346 -8.35 -15.39 3.17
N THR A 347 -8.81 -14.71 4.22
CA THR A 347 -8.89 -13.25 4.29
C THR A 347 -7.49 -12.64 4.24
N ALA A 348 -6.53 -13.17 5.02
CA ALA A 348 -5.13 -12.75 4.93
C ALA A 348 -4.48 -13.07 3.57
N TYR A 349 -4.91 -14.13 2.87
CA TYR A 349 -4.42 -14.41 1.51
C TYR A 349 -4.93 -13.37 0.50
N LEU A 350 -6.23 -13.07 0.54
CA LEU A 350 -6.90 -12.21 -0.43
C LEU A 350 -6.87 -10.71 -0.07
N ALA A 351 -6.39 -10.35 1.13
CA ALA A 351 -6.09 -8.99 1.55
C ALA A 351 -4.57 -8.79 1.74
N ASP A 352 -4.00 -9.15 2.91
CA ASP A 352 -2.61 -8.84 3.29
C ASP A 352 -1.57 -9.32 2.26
N HIS A 353 -1.65 -10.59 1.85
CA HIS A 353 -0.74 -11.14 0.85
C HIS A 353 -1.00 -10.55 -0.53
N LEU A 354 -2.27 -10.42 -0.93
CA LEU A 354 -2.64 -9.84 -2.22
C LEU A 354 -2.11 -8.40 -2.37
N MET A 355 -2.27 -7.53 -1.37
CA MET A 355 -1.72 -6.16 -1.43
C MET A 355 -0.20 -6.18 -1.61
N LYS A 356 0.51 -7.15 -1.02
CA LYS A 356 1.96 -7.33 -1.26
C LYS A 356 2.28 -8.00 -2.58
N GLU A 357 1.42 -8.82 -3.16
CA GLU A 357 1.59 -9.32 -4.52
C GLU A 357 1.44 -8.19 -5.56
N ILE A 358 0.51 -7.25 -5.34
CA ILE A 358 0.34 -6.01 -6.14
C ILE A 358 1.59 -5.12 -6.05
N GLU A 359 2.16 -4.94 -4.85
CA GLU A 359 3.44 -4.25 -4.67
C GLU A 359 4.65 -5.00 -5.27
N GLY A 360 4.47 -6.22 -5.79
CA GLY A 360 5.53 -7.09 -6.28
C GLY A 360 6.37 -7.78 -5.19
N GLN A 361 5.97 -7.64 -3.92
CA GLN A 361 6.61 -8.21 -2.71
C GLN A 361 5.95 -9.53 -2.26
N GLY A 362 5.20 -10.19 -3.15
CA GLY A 362 4.40 -11.36 -2.83
C GLY A 362 5.22 -12.58 -2.41
N ALA A 363 6.49 -12.69 -2.83
CA ALA A 363 7.38 -13.78 -2.42
C ALA A 363 8.00 -13.51 -1.04
N GLU A 364 8.35 -12.26 -0.76
CA GLU A 364 8.89 -11.76 0.50
C GLU A 364 7.87 -11.89 1.64
N TYR A 365 6.58 -11.63 1.36
CA TYR A 365 5.52 -11.88 2.34
C TYR A 365 5.40 -13.38 2.66
N ARG A 366 5.44 -14.28 1.65
CA ARG A 366 5.40 -15.74 1.89
C ARG A 366 6.65 -16.23 2.63
N ARG A 367 7.85 -15.75 2.28
CA ARG A 367 9.09 -15.95 3.05
C ARG A 367 8.92 -15.57 4.52
N ASP A 368 8.36 -14.39 4.78
CA ASP A 368 8.16 -13.88 6.14
C ASP A 368 7.06 -14.67 6.90
N VAL A 369 6.08 -15.27 6.21
CA VAL A 369 5.12 -16.25 6.77
C VAL A 369 5.81 -17.58 7.15
N LEU A 370 6.59 -18.18 6.25
CA LEU A 370 7.34 -19.41 6.55
C LEU A 370 8.35 -19.19 7.68
N LYS A 371 8.95 -17.99 7.75
CA LYS A 371 9.81 -17.55 8.85
C LYS A 371 9.05 -17.54 10.19
N LYS A 372 7.84 -16.98 10.26
CA LYS A 372 7.01 -17.03 11.49
C LYS A 372 6.73 -18.46 11.93
N TYR A 373 6.36 -19.35 11.01
CA TYR A 373 6.08 -20.76 11.33
C TYR A 373 7.31 -21.48 11.90
N ARG A 374 8.48 -21.28 11.28
CA ARG A 374 9.77 -21.78 11.78
C ARG A 374 10.13 -21.23 13.18
N ASP A 375 9.96 -19.93 13.37
CA ASP A 375 10.44 -19.25 14.58
C ASP A 375 9.51 -19.48 15.80
N PHE A 376 8.21 -19.71 15.59
CA PHE A 376 7.22 -19.79 16.69
C PHE A 376 6.47 -21.13 16.82
N ALA A 377 6.23 -21.87 15.73
CA ALA A 377 5.36 -23.06 15.76
C ALA A 377 6.13 -24.39 15.65
N SER A 378 7.05 -24.50 14.68
CA SER A 378 7.55 -25.80 14.18
C SER A 378 8.40 -26.63 15.15
N ILE A 379 8.69 -26.13 16.36
CA ILE A 379 9.51 -26.83 17.37
C ILE A 379 8.63 -27.53 18.42
N SER A 380 7.52 -26.92 18.85
CA SER A 380 6.70 -27.44 19.96
C SER A 380 5.26 -26.91 20.04
N ALA A 381 4.80 -26.11 19.07
CA ALA A 381 3.52 -25.40 19.15
C ALA A 381 2.71 -25.41 17.84
N ASP A 382 2.96 -26.41 16.99
CA ASP A 382 2.22 -26.65 15.74
C ASP A 382 1.08 -27.67 15.93
N PHE A 383 0.01 -27.52 15.17
CA PHE A 383 -1.24 -28.29 15.29
C PHE A 383 -2.00 -28.37 13.95
N PRO A 384 -2.93 -29.34 13.77
CA PRO A 384 -3.82 -29.41 12.61
C PRO A 384 -4.74 -28.18 12.48
N LEU A 385 -4.97 -27.67 11.26
CA LEU A 385 -5.84 -26.49 11.05
C LEU A 385 -7.29 -26.70 11.53
N ARG A 386 -7.77 -27.95 11.52
CA ARG A 386 -9.09 -28.31 12.08
C ARG A 386 -9.25 -27.96 13.57
N GLU A 387 -8.15 -27.76 14.29
CA GLU A 387 -8.10 -27.39 15.71
C GLU A 387 -7.93 -25.86 15.92
N PHE A 388 -7.70 -25.08 14.85
CA PHE A 388 -7.64 -23.62 14.93
C PHE A 388 -9.03 -23.01 15.19
N ARG A 389 -9.09 -22.01 16.09
CA ARG A 389 -10.31 -21.28 16.46
C ARG A 389 -10.10 -19.77 16.26
N SER A 390 -9.17 -19.22 17.04
CA SER A 390 -8.74 -17.83 17.06
C SER A 390 -7.26 -17.74 17.44
N ARG A 391 -6.62 -16.62 17.10
CA ARG A 391 -5.24 -16.31 17.43
C ARG A 391 -5.13 -15.78 18.86
N HIS A 392 -4.22 -16.38 19.62
CA HIS A 392 -3.91 -16.00 21.01
C HIS A 392 -2.39 -16.10 21.30
N SER A 393 -1.56 -16.28 20.27
CA SER A 393 -0.10 -16.35 20.35
C SER A 393 0.54 -16.22 18.97
N ALA A 394 1.85 -15.93 18.92
CA ALA A 394 2.61 -15.90 17.66
C ALA A 394 2.64 -17.28 16.95
N ALA A 395 2.59 -18.37 17.72
CA ALA A 395 2.50 -19.73 17.18
C ALA A 395 1.13 -19.99 16.52
N THR A 396 0.04 -19.62 17.20
CA THR A 396 -1.33 -19.83 16.68
C THR A 396 -1.65 -18.92 15.51
N GLU A 397 -1.04 -17.74 15.43
CA GLU A 397 -0.99 -16.92 14.22
C GLU A 397 -0.29 -17.65 13.06
N ALA A 398 0.93 -18.14 13.29
CA ALA A 398 1.75 -18.74 12.24
C ALA A 398 1.14 -20.02 11.66
N VAL A 399 0.39 -20.77 12.47
CA VAL A 399 -0.43 -21.90 12.00
C VAL A 399 -1.74 -21.40 11.40
N GLY A 400 -2.62 -20.79 12.19
CA GLY A 400 -4.01 -20.50 11.81
C GLY A 400 -4.17 -19.52 10.64
N TYR A 401 -3.35 -18.47 10.59
CA TYR A 401 -3.27 -17.58 9.42
C TYR A 401 -2.25 -18.13 8.42
N GLY A 402 -1.01 -18.37 8.86
CA GLY A 402 0.13 -18.62 7.96
C GLY A 402 0.05 -19.91 7.15
N LYS A 403 -0.23 -21.06 7.79
CA LYS A 403 -0.38 -22.36 7.10
C LYS A 403 -1.64 -22.41 6.25
N THR A 404 -2.75 -21.83 6.72
CA THR A 404 -4.01 -21.71 5.95
C THR A 404 -3.83 -20.86 4.69
N LEU A 405 -3.20 -19.68 4.80
CA LEU A 405 -2.87 -18.77 3.70
C LEU A 405 -2.00 -19.48 2.65
N MET A 406 -0.93 -20.16 3.09
CA MET A 406 -0.07 -20.91 2.19
C MET A 406 -0.77 -22.13 1.56
N GLY A 407 -1.74 -22.74 2.25
CA GLY A 407 -2.64 -23.73 1.69
C GLY A 407 -3.44 -23.17 0.50
N PHE A 408 -4.14 -22.06 0.68
CA PHE A 408 -4.85 -21.39 -0.41
C PHE A 408 -3.92 -20.93 -1.55
N HIS A 409 -2.69 -20.52 -1.23
CA HIS A 409 -1.67 -20.18 -2.23
C HIS A 409 -1.24 -21.38 -3.08
N MET A 410 -0.94 -22.53 -2.45
CA MET A 410 -0.62 -23.77 -3.17
C MET A 410 -1.82 -24.26 -4.01
N LEU A 411 -3.04 -24.13 -3.49
CA LEU A 411 -4.27 -24.48 -4.20
C LEU A 411 -4.49 -23.60 -5.44
N ARG A 412 -4.23 -22.29 -5.35
CA ARG A 412 -4.19 -21.39 -6.53
C ARG A 412 -3.12 -21.82 -7.53
N GLN A 413 -1.92 -22.18 -7.06
CA GLN A 413 -0.88 -22.67 -7.97
C GLN A 413 -1.32 -23.95 -8.71
N GLN A 414 -1.95 -24.91 -8.02
CA GLN A 414 -2.41 -26.16 -8.61
C GLN A 414 -3.58 -25.98 -9.60
N LEU A 415 -4.54 -25.09 -9.29
CA LEU A 415 -5.76 -24.93 -10.09
C LEU A 415 -5.65 -23.87 -11.20
N GLY A 416 -4.72 -22.92 -11.07
CA GLY A 416 -4.64 -21.72 -11.92
C GLY A 416 -5.66 -20.65 -11.51
N ASP A 417 -5.32 -19.40 -11.81
CA ASP A 417 -6.03 -18.22 -11.28
C ASP A 417 -7.52 -18.17 -11.64
N ASP A 418 -7.91 -18.49 -12.87
CA ASP A 418 -9.33 -18.44 -13.29
C ASP A 418 -10.16 -19.51 -12.58
N THR A 419 -9.66 -20.75 -12.49
CA THR A 419 -10.31 -21.83 -11.74
C THR A 419 -10.44 -21.47 -10.26
N PHE A 420 -9.41 -20.85 -9.69
CA PHE A 420 -9.38 -20.41 -8.29
C PHE A 420 -10.39 -19.28 -8.02
N ARG A 421 -10.42 -18.23 -8.87
CA ARG A 421 -11.43 -17.15 -8.82
C ARG A 421 -12.86 -17.70 -8.91
N ASN A 422 -13.12 -18.55 -9.91
CA ASN A 422 -14.43 -19.17 -10.10
C ASN A 422 -14.84 -20.05 -8.90
N SER A 423 -13.89 -20.77 -8.29
CA SER A 423 -14.15 -21.61 -7.10
C SER A 423 -14.49 -20.78 -5.87
N LEU A 424 -13.82 -19.63 -5.66
CA LEU A 424 -14.15 -18.69 -4.59
C LEU A 424 -15.54 -18.08 -4.78
N ALA A 425 -15.86 -17.60 -5.99
CA ALA A 425 -17.17 -17.03 -6.29
C ALA A 425 -18.32 -18.07 -6.18
N ALA A 426 -18.06 -19.32 -6.58
CA ALA A 426 -18.99 -20.44 -6.38
C ALA A 426 -19.19 -20.76 -4.89
N PHE A 427 -18.12 -20.83 -4.10
CA PHE A 427 -18.18 -21.07 -2.66
C PHE A 427 -18.97 -19.96 -1.94
N TYR A 428 -18.69 -18.68 -2.24
CA TYR A 428 -19.46 -17.55 -1.71
C TYR A 428 -20.95 -17.66 -2.05
N LYS A 429 -21.27 -17.92 -3.31
CA LYS A 429 -22.65 -18.05 -3.80
C LYS A 429 -23.41 -19.19 -3.12
N ASP A 430 -22.79 -20.37 -2.97
CA ASP A 430 -23.46 -21.57 -2.50
C ASP A 430 -23.61 -21.62 -0.97
N TYR A 431 -22.72 -20.96 -0.21
CA TYR A 431 -22.69 -20.99 1.27
C TYR A 431 -23.04 -19.67 1.97
N ARG A 432 -23.41 -18.61 1.25
CA ARG A 432 -23.88 -17.35 1.85
C ARG A 432 -25.10 -17.57 2.76
N GLY A 433 -25.03 -17.05 3.99
CA GLY A 433 -26.08 -17.21 5.01
C GLY A 433 -26.05 -18.56 5.75
N GLN A 434 -24.95 -19.31 5.62
CA GLN A 434 -24.72 -20.62 6.26
C GLN A 434 -23.35 -20.64 6.95
N ARG A 435 -23.12 -21.62 7.83
CA ARG A 435 -21.77 -21.98 8.30
C ARG A 435 -21.12 -22.97 7.34
N ALA A 436 -19.81 -22.88 7.17
CA ALA A 436 -19.01 -23.75 6.32
C ALA A 436 -17.74 -24.25 7.04
N SER A 437 -17.34 -25.50 6.75
CA SER A 437 -16.11 -26.15 7.18
C SER A 437 -15.02 -26.09 6.11
N PHE A 438 -13.79 -26.54 6.44
CA PHE A 438 -12.78 -26.86 5.42
C PHE A 438 -13.25 -27.93 4.40
N GLY A 439 -14.18 -28.82 4.79
CA GLY A 439 -14.77 -29.81 3.88
C GLY A 439 -15.75 -29.20 2.87
N ASP A 440 -16.41 -28.10 3.23
CA ASP A 440 -17.29 -27.33 2.36
C ASP A 440 -16.49 -26.50 1.34
N VAL A 441 -15.41 -25.86 1.80
CA VAL A 441 -14.41 -25.22 0.92
C VAL A 441 -13.89 -26.23 -0.11
N ARG A 442 -13.46 -27.43 0.34
CA ARG A 442 -13.07 -28.53 -0.54
C ARG A 442 -14.17 -28.82 -1.56
N THR A 443 -15.39 -29.08 -1.10
CA THR A 443 -16.51 -29.51 -1.95
C THR A 443 -16.85 -28.48 -3.03
N ALA A 444 -16.84 -27.18 -2.71
CA ALA A 444 -17.07 -26.11 -3.68
C ALA A 444 -15.94 -25.99 -4.74
N PHE A 445 -14.68 -26.21 -4.32
CA PHE A 445 -13.52 -26.19 -5.21
C PHE A 445 -13.46 -27.44 -6.12
N GLU A 446 -13.75 -28.63 -5.61
CA GLU A 446 -13.85 -29.87 -6.42
C GLU A 446 -15.00 -29.77 -7.44
N LYS A 447 -16.17 -29.27 -7.01
CA LYS A 447 -17.34 -29.01 -7.86
C LYS A 447 -17.03 -28.05 -9.03
N THR A 448 -16.15 -27.08 -8.82
CA THR A 448 -15.83 -26.03 -9.81
C THR A 448 -14.63 -26.38 -10.69
N SER A 449 -13.63 -27.07 -10.14
CA SER A 449 -12.40 -27.45 -10.87
C SER A 449 -12.48 -28.82 -11.56
N GLY A 450 -13.33 -29.72 -11.08
CA GLY A 450 -13.35 -31.14 -11.50
C GLY A 450 -12.15 -31.96 -11.01
N ALA A 451 -11.27 -31.39 -10.16
CA ALA A 451 -10.14 -32.10 -9.56
C ALA A 451 -10.55 -32.83 -8.28
N ASP A 452 -9.88 -33.95 -7.97
CA ASP A 452 -9.86 -34.53 -6.61
C ASP A 452 -8.85 -33.75 -5.76
N LEU A 453 -9.35 -33.13 -4.70
CA LEU A 453 -8.59 -32.33 -3.74
C LEU A 453 -8.58 -33.00 -2.35
N GLY A 454 -9.11 -34.23 -2.22
CA GLY A 454 -9.26 -34.89 -0.92
C GLY A 454 -7.95 -35.12 -0.19
N ARG A 455 -6.91 -35.58 -0.90
CA ARG A 455 -5.57 -35.72 -0.31
C ARG A 455 -4.98 -34.36 0.09
N PHE A 456 -5.19 -33.32 -0.70
CA PHE A 456 -4.68 -31.98 -0.42
C PHE A 456 -5.28 -31.42 0.87
N PHE A 457 -6.60 -31.47 1.01
CA PHE A 457 -7.25 -30.99 2.23
C PHE A 457 -6.90 -31.84 3.44
N ASP A 458 -6.87 -33.17 3.34
CA ASP A 458 -6.49 -34.04 4.47
C ASP A 458 -5.06 -33.77 4.97
N GLU A 459 -4.08 -33.69 4.06
CA GLU A 459 -2.68 -33.42 4.42
C GLU A 459 -2.44 -32.02 5.00
N TRP A 460 -3.26 -31.01 4.65
CA TRP A 460 -3.08 -29.65 5.16
C TRP A 460 -3.97 -29.29 6.35
N THR A 461 -5.17 -29.88 6.51
CA THR A 461 -6.10 -29.52 7.60
C THR A 461 -6.08 -30.49 8.77
N ASN A 462 -5.88 -31.80 8.52
CA ASN A 462 -5.92 -32.83 9.56
C ASN A 462 -4.53 -33.20 10.12
N ARG A 463 -3.46 -32.76 9.47
CA ARG A 463 -2.06 -33.11 9.80
C ARG A 463 -1.24 -31.88 10.23
N ALA A 464 -0.55 -32.01 11.36
CA ALA A 464 0.48 -31.07 11.80
C ALA A 464 1.80 -31.28 11.01
N GLY A 465 2.66 -30.27 11.00
CA GLY A 465 3.91 -30.22 10.26
C GLY A 465 3.83 -29.45 8.94
N ALA A 466 5.00 -29.35 8.29
CA ALA A 466 5.25 -28.80 6.96
C ALA A 466 6.27 -29.69 6.23
N ALA A 467 6.45 -29.51 4.92
CA ALA A 467 7.49 -30.23 4.19
C ALA A 467 8.90 -29.75 4.59
N ASP A 468 9.86 -30.65 4.71
CA ASP A 468 11.27 -30.34 5.00
C ASP A 468 12.14 -30.76 3.81
N LEU A 469 12.40 -29.80 2.91
CA LEU A 469 12.97 -30.06 1.59
C LEU A 469 14.50 -29.99 1.59
N VAL A 470 15.14 -30.87 0.83
CA VAL A 470 16.55 -30.83 0.46
C VAL A 470 16.71 -31.13 -1.03
N ILE A 471 17.61 -30.42 -1.72
CA ILE A 471 18.05 -30.77 -3.08
C ILE A 471 19.32 -31.62 -3.04
N GLY A 472 19.36 -32.69 -3.81
CA GLY A 472 20.45 -33.65 -3.89
C GLY A 472 20.89 -33.97 -5.32
N ASP A 473 22.07 -34.58 -5.44
CA ASP A 473 22.59 -35.28 -6.63
C ASP A 473 22.54 -34.53 -7.98
N VAL A 474 22.55 -33.19 -7.93
CA VAL A 474 22.42 -32.32 -9.11
C VAL A 474 23.59 -32.49 -10.08
N LYS A 475 23.28 -32.83 -11.32
CA LYS A 475 24.21 -33.07 -12.43
C LYS A 475 23.72 -32.36 -13.69
N VAL A 476 24.67 -32.00 -14.57
CA VAL A 476 24.38 -31.38 -15.88
C VAL A 476 25.00 -32.25 -16.97
N ALA A 477 24.16 -32.74 -17.88
CA ALA A 477 24.59 -33.30 -19.15
C ALA A 477 24.49 -32.24 -20.26
N SER A 478 25.32 -32.37 -21.30
CA SER A 478 25.30 -31.48 -22.46
C SER A 478 25.31 -32.27 -23.76
N SER A 479 24.40 -31.93 -24.66
CA SER A 479 24.33 -32.40 -26.06
C SER A 479 24.70 -31.25 -27.00
N ALA A 480 24.64 -31.47 -28.31
CA ALA A 480 25.01 -30.45 -29.31
C ALA A 480 24.14 -29.18 -29.27
N GLU A 481 22.88 -29.27 -28.83
CA GLU A 481 21.90 -28.16 -28.88
C GLU A 481 21.13 -27.95 -27.56
N LYS A 482 21.34 -28.81 -26.55
CA LYS A 482 20.62 -28.76 -25.26
C LYS A 482 21.50 -29.18 -24.09
N TYR A 483 21.20 -28.61 -22.92
CA TYR A 483 21.64 -29.10 -21.62
C TYR A 483 20.49 -29.82 -20.91
N THR A 484 20.81 -30.85 -20.13
CA THR A 484 19.84 -31.56 -19.27
C THR A 484 20.34 -31.50 -17.84
N VAL A 485 19.54 -30.90 -16.96
CA VAL A 485 19.81 -30.78 -15.53
C VAL A 485 18.97 -31.82 -14.80
N THR A 486 19.64 -32.75 -14.13
CA THR A 486 19.00 -33.83 -13.34
C THR A 486 19.37 -33.69 -11.88
N GLY A 487 18.47 -34.02 -10.96
CA GLY A 487 18.75 -34.07 -9.53
C GLY A 487 17.59 -34.70 -8.76
N GLU A 488 17.62 -34.59 -7.43
CA GLU A 488 16.59 -35.16 -6.56
C GLU A 488 16.09 -34.13 -5.54
N ILE A 489 14.80 -34.19 -5.21
CA ILE A 489 14.17 -33.47 -4.10
C ILE A 489 13.85 -34.50 -3.02
N THR A 490 14.42 -34.33 -1.83
CA THR A 490 14.21 -35.19 -0.67
C THR A 490 13.31 -34.49 0.34
N GLN A 491 12.29 -35.19 0.81
CA GLN A 491 11.45 -34.79 1.94
C GLN A 491 11.96 -35.49 3.21
N ARG A 492 12.56 -34.74 4.15
CA ARG A 492 13.20 -35.30 5.35
C ARG A 492 12.23 -35.66 6.48
N GLN A 493 11.05 -35.05 6.51
CA GLN A 493 10.08 -35.27 7.59
C GLN A 493 9.40 -36.63 7.47
N SER A 494 8.91 -37.18 8.60
CA SER A 494 8.19 -38.46 8.59
C SER A 494 6.87 -38.34 7.80
N GLY A 495 6.79 -39.12 6.71
CA GLY A 495 5.69 -39.08 5.73
C GLY A 495 5.84 -37.92 4.74
N ALA A 496 5.95 -38.25 3.45
CA ALA A 496 5.94 -37.22 2.40
C ALA A 496 4.56 -36.53 2.29
N PHE A 497 4.55 -35.26 1.89
CA PHE A 497 3.38 -34.53 1.41
C PHE A 497 3.28 -34.65 -0.12
N ASP A 498 2.10 -34.50 -0.72
CA ASP A 498 1.89 -34.41 -2.18
C ASP A 498 1.90 -32.95 -2.64
N ILE A 499 3.05 -32.48 -3.11
CA ILE A 499 3.34 -31.06 -3.37
C ILE A 499 3.93 -30.85 -4.76
N GLU A 500 3.41 -29.87 -5.50
CA GLU A 500 4.07 -29.34 -6.70
C GLU A 500 5.18 -28.38 -6.29
N VAL A 501 6.43 -28.84 -6.32
CA VAL A 501 7.60 -28.04 -5.93
C VAL A 501 8.16 -27.33 -7.17
N PRO A 502 8.25 -25.99 -7.20
CA PRO A 502 8.93 -25.27 -8.27
C PRO A 502 10.43 -25.57 -8.26
N VAL A 503 11.00 -25.96 -9.40
CA VAL A 503 12.45 -26.07 -9.60
C VAL A 503 12.84 -25.15 -10.75
N VAL A 504 13.74 -24.22 -10.46
CA VAL A 504 14.18 -23.18 -11.39
C VAL A 504 15.63 -23.43 -11.80
N VAL A 505 15.86 -23.63 -13.09
CA VAL A 505 17.20 -23.64 -13.68
C VAL A 505 17.50 -22.25 -14.22
N SER A 506 18.47 -21.57 -13.63
CA SER A 506 18.92 -20.25 -14.09
C SER A 506 19.83 -20.40 -15.32
N THR A 507 19.63 -19.57 -16.34
CA THR A 507 20.48 -19.53 -17.54
C THR A 507 20.76 -18.08 -17.96
N ALA A 508 21.71 -17.87 -18.87
CA ALA A 508 21.99 -16.55 -19.44
C ALA A 508 20.81 -15.95 -20.26
N SER A 509 19.82 -16.76 -20.64
CA SER A 509 18.61 -16.33 -21.34
C SER A 509 17.39 -16.18 -20.41
N GLY A 510 17.60 -16.21 -19.09
CA GLY A 510 16.54 -16.20 -18.08
C GLY A 510 16.32 -17.57 -17.41
N PRO A 511 15.34 -17.67 -16.49
CA PRO A 511 15.02 -18.90 -15.79
C PRO A 511 14.17 -19.85 -16.64
N VAL A 512 14.45 -21.15 -16.55
CA VAL A 512 13.54 -22.22 -16.96
C VAL A 512 12.92 -22.80 -15.70
N ILE A 513 11.58 -22.78 -15.63
CA ILE A 513 10.82 -23.20 -14.44
C ILE A 513 10.08 -24.49 -14.76
N ALA A 514 10.30 -25.53 -13.96
CA ALA A 514 9.52 -26.76 -13.96
C ALA A 514 8.80 -26.93 -12.61
N ARG A 515 7.62 -27.55 -12.61
CA ARG A 515 6.97 -28.01 -11.37
C ARG A 515 7.17 -29.51 -11.22
N ILE A 516 7.75 -29.91 -10.11
CA ILE A 516 8.07 -31.32 -9.79
C ILE A 516 7.11 -31.76 -8.69
N ARG A 517 6.18 -32.66 -9.03
CA ARG A 517 5.22 -33.19 -8.05
C ARG A 517 5.89 -34.23 -7.16
N SER A 518 6.40 -33.79 -6.02
CA SER A 518 6.98 -34.64 -4.99
C SER A 518 5.88 -35.20 -4.10
N ARG A 519 5.85 -36.54 -3.97
CA ARG A 519 4.87 -37.28 -3.15
C ARG A 519 5.48 -38.41 -2.32
N ASP A 520 6.78 -38.62 -2.52
CA ASP A 520 7.61 -39.70 -2.00
C ASP A 520 8.79 -39.09 -1.24
N ALA A 521 9.43 -39.85 -0.36
CA ALA A 521 10.55 -39.35 0.47
C ALA A 521 11.75 -38.84 -0.37
N VAL A 522 11.93 -39.36 -1.59
CA VAL A 522 12.87 -38.86 -2.60
C VAL A 522 12.15 -38.81 -3.95
N THR A 523 12.27 -37.69 -4.66
CA THR A 523 11.62 -37.46 -5.97
C THR A 523 12.67 -36.97 -6.98
N PRO A 524 13.01 -37.74 -8.03
CA PRO A 524 13.95 -37.30 -9.05
C PRO A 524 13.32 -36.28 -10.01
N PHE A 525 14.13 -35.39 -10.57
CA PHE A 525 13.74 -34.45 -11.62
C PHE A 525 14.74 -34.43 -12.79
N SER A 526 14.24 -34.01 -13.95
CA SER A 526 15.02 -33.77 -15.17
C SER A 526 14.43 -32.58 -15.91
N ILE A 527 15.26 -31.59 -16.24
CA ILE A 527 14.87 -30.31 -16.85
C ILE A 527 15.81 -30.03 -18.02
N GLU A 528 15.27 -29.80 -19.22
CA GLU A 528 16.07 -29.37 -20.37
C GLU A 528 16.18 -27.85 -20.46
N THR A 529 17.36 -27.34 -20.85
CA THR A 529 17.57 -25.93 -21.19
C THR A 529 18.33 -25.79 -22.51
N THR A 530 17.98 -24.80 -23.33
CA THR A 530 18.71 -24.46 -24.56
C THR A 530 19.98 -23.67 -24.26
N SER A 531 19.92 -22.77 -23.28
CA SER A 531 21.05 -21.99 -22.79
C SER A 531 21.77 -22.68 -21.62
N LYS A 532 23.08 -22.48 -21.50
CA LYS A 532 23.90 -23.12 -20.47
C LYS A 532 23.38 -22.77 -19.06
N PRO A 533 23.11 -23.77 -18.21
CA PRO A 533 22.60 -23.54 -16.87
C PRO A 533 23.72 -23.04 -15.93
N THR A 534 23.37 -22.12 -15.02
CA THR A 534 24.29 -21.46 -14.09
C THR A 534 24.02 -21.85 -12.63
N ALA A 535 22.75 -22.08 -12.28
CA ALA A 535 22.30 -22.50 -10.97
C ALA A 535 20.99 -23.29 -11.05
N VAL A 536 20.71 -24.09 -10.03
CA VAL A 536 19.39 -24.68 -9.76
C VAL A 536 18.88 -24.15 -8.43
N ALA A 537 17.58 -23.84 -8.34
CA ALA A 537 16.93 -23.46 -7.09
C ALA A 537 15.61 -24.23 -6.91
N VAL A 538 15.38 -24.77 -5.71
CA VAL A 538 14.10 -25.36 -5.30
C VAL A 538 13.31 -24.34 -4.50
N ASP A 539 12.06 -24.10 -4.91
CA ASP A 539 11.13 -23.14 -4.34
C ASP A 539 11.73 -21.74 -4.00
N PRO A 540 12.41 -21.06 -4.96
CA PRO A 540 13.01 -19.74 -4.73
C PRO A 540 11.99 -18.60 -4.60
N ALA A 541 10.71 -18.86 -4.90
CA ALA A 541 9.60 -17.89 -4.78
C ALA A 541 8.77 -18.11 -3.50
N PHE A 542 9.15 -19.07 -2.65
CA PHE A 542 8.42 -19.45 -1.44
C PHE A 542 6.94 -19.73 -1.71
N ASP A 543 6.65 -20.54 -2.74
CA ASP A 543 5.30 -20.95 -3.13
C ASP A 543 4.81 -22.19 -2.35
N VAL A 544 5.69 -22.94 -1.69
CA VAL A 544 5.35 -24.18 -0.94
C VAL A 544 5.31 -23.94 0.57
N PHE A 545 4.36 -24.55 1.29
CA PHE A 545 4.39 -24.56 2.75
C PHE A 545 5.42 -25.55 3.29
N ARG A 546 6.61 -25.03 3.62
CA ARG A 546 7.78 -25.81 4.04
C ARG A 546 8.47 -25.19 5.26
N ILE A 547 9.24 -26.01 5.95
CA ILE A 547 10.21 -25.53 6.94
C ILE A 547 11.27 -24.72 6.18
N LEU A 548 11.40 -23.44 6.54
CA LEU A 548 12.35 -22.51 5.94
C LEU A 548 13.73 -22.73 6.57
N ASP A 549 14.79 -22.92 5.78
CA ASP A 549 16.13 -23.03 6.38
C ASP A 549 16.55 -21.66 6.96
N PRO A 550 17.22 -21.60 8.12
CA PRO A 550 17.73 -20.35 8.68
C PRO A 550 18.57 -19.50 7.73
N ARG A 551 19.23 -20.12 6.74
CA ARG A 551 20.01 -19.45 5.69
C ARG A 551 19.18 -18.69 4.66
N GLU A 552 17.93 -19.10 4.46
CA GLU A 552 16.99 -18.43 3.54
C GLU A 552 16.47 -17.09 4.08
N THR A 553 16.76 -16.80 5.35
CA THR A 553 16.54 -15.49 6.00
C THR A 553 17.86 -14.82 6.36
N ALA A 554 17.92 -13.49 6.16
CA ALA A 554 19.00 -12.67 6.67
C ALA A 554 18.95 -12.64 8.22
N PRO A 555 20.09 -12.57 8.92
CA PRO A 555 20.10 -12.31 10.34
C PRO A 555 19.55 -10.91 10.61
N SER A 556 18.65 -10.76 11.59
CA SER A 556 17.97 -9.47 11.84
C SER A 556 18.01 -9.04 13.30
N ILE A 557 17.79 -7.75 13.55
CA ILE A 557 17.74 -7.17 14.89
C ILE A 557 16.63 -7.82 15.73
N GLY A 558 15.52 -8.24 15.11
CA GLY A 558 14.42 -8.93 15.77
C GLY A 558 14.77 -10.34 16.23
N GLN A 559 15.67 -11.04 15.52
CA GLN A 559 16.20 -12.35 15.93
C GLN A 559 17.08 -12.26 17.19
N LEU A 560 17.66 -11.08 17.45
CA LEU A 560 18.43 -10.80 18.67
C LEU A 560 17.53 -10.41 19.85
N PHE A 561 16.43 -9.68 19.61
CA PHE A 561 15.48 -9.28 20.66
C PHE A 561 14.50 -10.39 21.05
N GLY A 562 14.06 -11.23 20.09
CA GLY A 562 13.15 -12.36 20.32
C GLY A 562 13.81 -13.63 20.82
N ALA A 563 15.13 -13.63 21.08
CA ALA A 563 15.82 -14.75 21.68
C ALA A 563 15.64 -14.73 23.20
N SER A 564 15.13 -15.83 23.77
CA SER A 564 14.81 -15.95 25.20
C SER A 564 16.03 -15.88 26.11
N GLU A 565 17.20 -16.35 25.66
CA GLU A 565 18.50 -16.02 26.25
C GLU A 565 19.43 -15.35 25.24
N VAL A 566 20.12 -14.30 25.69
CA VAL A 566 21.08 -13.53 24.88
C VAL A 566 22.33 -13.23 25.72
N VAL A 567 23.51 -13.29 25.12
CA VAL A 567 24.76 -12.82 25.77
C VAL A 567 25.13 -11.45 25.23
N ALA A 568 25.30 -10.46 26.12
CA ALA A 568 25.74 -9.12 25.78
C ALA A 568 27.21 -8.91 26.16
N VAL A 569 28.03 -8.61 25.16
CA VAL A 569 29.49 -8.46 25.26
C VAL A 569 29.84 -6.97 25.24
N LEU A 570 30.32 -6.47 26.37
CA LEU A 570 30.72 -5.08 26.57
C LEU A 570 32.19 -4.85 26.19
N PRO A 571 32.57 -3.63 25.77
CA PRO A 571 33.98 -3.29 25.58
C PRO A 571 34.62 -3.11 26.97
N THR A 572 35.83 -3.62 27.19
CA THR A 572 36.51 -3.42 28.48
C THR A 572 37.16 -2.04 28.59
N GLU A 573 37.40 -1.34 27.47
CA GLU A 573 38.00 0.01 27.45
C GLU A 573 37.25 0.95 26.48
N PRO A 574 37.07 2.23 26.82
CA PRO A 574 37.34 2.82 28.14
C PRO A 574 36.25 2.42 29.14
N ALA A 575 36.61 2.16 30.40
CA ALA A 575 35.66 1.69 31.43
C ALA A 575 34.42 2.59 31.64
N ALA A 576 34.52 3.89 31.34
CA ALA A 576 33.39 4.83 31.38
C ALA A 576 32.30 4.55 30.32
N GLU A 577 32.65 3.93 29.19
CA GLU A 577 31.65 3.42 28.25
C GLU A 577 30.99 2.13 28.74
N THR A 578 31.74 1.24 29.38
CA THR A 578 31.25 -0.06 29.85
C THR A 578 29.98 0.09 30.72
N GLU A 579 29.94 1.10 31.60
CA GLU A 579 28.75 1.35 32.44
C GLU A 579 27.57 1.97 31.66
N ALA A 580 27.83 2.91 30.74
CA ALA A 580 26.78 3.46 29.86
C ALA A 580 26.15 2.38 28.95
N TRP A 581 26.93 1.38 28.54
CA TRP A 581 26.40 0.21 27.83
C TRP A 581 25.61 -0.73 28.75
N ARG A 582 25.89 -0.81 30.07
CA ARG A 582 25.02 -1.52 31.04
C ARG A 582 23.68 -0.80 31.23
N GLU A 583 23.67 0.53 31.27
CA GLU A 583 22.44 1.34 31.33
C GLU A 583 21.55 1.06 30.12
N MET A 584 22.13 1.10 28.92
CA MET A 584 21.43 0.77 27.66
C MET A 584 20.85 -0.65 27.66
N LEU A 585 21.58 -1.66 28.14
CA LEU A 585 21.06 -3.02 28.32
C LEU A 585 19.96 -3.10 29.38
N GLY A 586 19.95 -2.20 30.36
CA GLY A 586 18.88 -2.07 31.35
C GLY A 586 17.52 -1.79 30.70
N ALA A 587 17.50 -0.97 29.65
CA ALA A 587 16.29 -0.62 28.89
C ALA A 587 15.79 -1.75 27.95
N TRP A 588 16.50 -2.88 27.84
CA TRP A 588 16.14 -4.02 26.97
C TRP A 588 15.66 -5.27 27.71
N LYS A 589 15.59 -5.21 29.05
CA LYS A 589 15.11 -6.32 29.89
C LYS A 589 13.59 -6.47 29.77
N SER A 590 13.14 -7.63 29.33
CA SER A 590 11.74 -8.07 29.30
C SER A 590 11.53 -9.24 30.27
N PRO A 591 10.32 -9.48 30.81
CA PRO A 591 9.98 -10.77 31.42
C PRO A 591 10.23 -11.98 30.51
N SER A 592 10.18 -11.79 29.19
CA SER A 592 10.40 -12.84 28.18
C SER A 592 11.85 -12.94 27.63
N ASN A 593 12.80 -12.11 28.08
CA ASN A 593 14.21 -12.24 27.66
C ASN A 593 15.20 -12.18 28.84
N LYS A 594 16.30 -12.94 28.71
CA LYS A 594 17.36 -13.04 29.73
C LYS A 594 18.70 -12.66 29.13
N ILE A 595 19.12 -11.43 29.41
CA ILE A 595 20.41 -10.88 28.96
C ILE A 595 21.49 -11.19 29.99
N THR A 596 22.45 -12.05 29.64
CA THR A 596 23.67 -12.31 30.42
C THR A 596 24.79 -11.38 29.95
N VAL A 597 25.34 -10.57 30.85
CA VAL A 597 26.32 -9.52 30.51
C VAL A 597 27.75 -9.97 30.84
N VAL A 598 28.65 -9.88 29.87
CA VAL A 598 30.08 -10.19 29.97
C VAL A 598 30.92 -9.10 29.27
N THR A 599 32.22 -9.08 29.47
CA THR A 599 33.18 -8.21 28.76
C THR A 599 33.96 -8.95 27.66
N ASP A 600 34.51 -8.20 26.71
CA ASP A 600 35.36 -8.71 25.63
C ASP A 600 36.75 -9.22 26.09
N ARG A 601 37.05 -9.19 27.39
CA ARG A 601 38.18 -9.90 28.04
C ARG A 601 37.76 -11.18 28.78
N GLU A 602 36.51 -11.29 29.25
CA GLU A 602 36.01 -12.49 29.94
C GLU A 602 35.74 -13.66 28.99
N ILE A 603 35.36 -13.39 27.74
CA ILE A 603 35.12 -14.42 26.72
C ILE A 603 36.21 -14.46 25.63
N LYS A 604 36.57 -15.69 25.21
CA LYS A 604 37.55 -15.96 24.13
C LYS A 604 36.90 -16.35 22.80
N LYS A 605 35.71 -16.95 22.84
CA LYS A 605 34.85 -17.29 21.71
C LYS A 605 33.42 -16.90 22.07
N LEU A 606 32.58 -16.67 21.06
CA LEU A 606 31.15 -16.51 21.23
C LEU A 606 30.50 -17.83 21.74
N PRO A 607 29.38 -17.75 22.49
CA PRO A 607 28.62 -18.92 22.93
C PRO A 607 27.85 -19.56 21.76
N ALA A 608 28.16 -20.82 21.43
CA ALA A 608 27.53 -21.54 20.32
C ALA A 608 26.03 -21.91 20.55
N ASP A 609 25.48 -21.62 21.73
CA ASP A 609 24.11 -21.96 22.14
C ASP A 609 23.12 -20.80 22.08
N ARG A 610 23.58 -19.54 21.96
CA ARG A 610 22.74 -18.33 22.11
C ARG A 610 23.12 -17.19 21.17
N SER A 611 22.14 -16.33 20.88
CA SER A 611 22.35 -15.07 20.19
C SER A 611 23.23 -14.11 21.02
N VAL A 612 23.93 -13.21 20.34
CA VAL A 612 24.93 -12.33 20.95
C VAL A 612 24.71 -10.86 20.58
N TRP A 613 24.66 -9.97 21.57
CA TRP A 613 24.87 -8.54 21.38
C TRP A 613 26.34 -8.19 21.66
N MET A 614 26.91 -7.32 20.84
CA MET A 614 28.26 -6.78 20.98
C MET A 614 28.15 -5.27 21.00
N LEU A 615 28.58 -4.64 22.08
CA LEU A 615 28.42 -3.20 22.27
C LEU A 615 29.77 -2.48 22.23
N GLY A 616 29.77 -1.23 21.77
CA GLY A 616 30.95 -0.38 21.66
C GLY A 616 31.76 -0.58 20.38
N ARG A 617 32.34 0.51 19.87
CA ARG A 617 33.22 0.48 18.68
C ARG A 617 34.57 -0.19 18.97
N GLN A 618 35.00 -0.15 20.23
CA GLN A 618 36.25 -0.67 20.77
C GLN A 618 36.20 -2.18 21.05
N ASN A 619 35.05 -2.83 20.84
CA ASN A 619 34.84 -4.25 21.14
C ASN A 619 35.76 -5.13 20.29
N ARG A 620 36.75 -5.75 20.94
CA ARG A 620 37.83 -6.52 20.31
C ARG A 620 37.32 -7.69 19.46
N LEU A 621 36.17 -8.26 19.81
CA LEU A 621 35.60 -9.39 19.10
C LEU A 621 34.73 -8.94 17.91
N ALA A 622 34.02 -7.83 18.03
CA ALA A 622 33.17 -7.31 16.96
C ALA A 622 33.98 -6.81 15.76
N ALA A 623 35.07 -6.06 16.02
CA ALA A 623 35.98 -5.57 14.99
C ALA A 623 36.66 -6.68 14.17
N ALA A 624 36.69 -7.92 14.67
CA ALA A 624 37.19 -9.08 13.94
C ALA A 624 36.09 -9.81 13.14
N LEU A 625 34.86 -9.91 13.67
CA LEU A 625 33.74 -10.59 13.01
C LEU A 625 33.13 -9.75 11.87
N PHE A 626 33.14 -8.43 11.98
CA PHE A 626 32.52 -7.51 11.02
C PHE A 626 33.54 -6.81 10.10
N ALA A 627 34.80 -7.26 10.06
CA ALA A 627 35.89 -6.53 9.39
C ALA A 627 35.67 -6.33 7.88
N ASP A 628 35.41 -7.41 7.16
CA ASP A 628 35.20 -7.45 5.71
C ASP A 628 34.37 -8.70 5.39
N GLU A 629 33.14 -8.50 4.92
CA GLU A 629 32.22 -9.58 4.51
C GLU A 629 31.72 -9.29 3.07
N PRO A 630 32.54 -9.60 2.05
CA PRO A 630 32.26 -9.24 0.66
C PRO A 630 30.96 -9.84 0.11
N ALA A 631 30.48 -10.97 0.66
CA ALA A 631 29.21 -11.58 0.29
C ALA A 631 27.99 -10.72 0.70
N LEU A 632 28.15 -9.85 1.70
CA LEU A 632 27.15 -8.88 2.15
C LEU A 632 27.37 -7.48 1.53
N GLY A 633 28.44 -7.31 0.75
CA GLY A 633 28.95 -5.99 0.35
C GLY A 633 29.45 -5.15 1.52
N LEU A 634 29.68 -5.76 2.69
CA LEU A 634 30.04 -5.09 3.94
C LEU A 634 31.56 -4.97 4.07
N ARG A 635 32.06 -3.77 4.36
CA ARG A 635 33.46 -3.55 4.73
C ARG A 635 33.60 -2.43 5.77
N VAL A 636 34.27 -2.71 6.88
CA VAL A 636 34.45 -1.76 7.98
C VAL A 636 35.82 -1.12 7.93
N SER A 637 35.89 0.18 8.24
CA SER A 637 37.10 1.00 8.15
C SER A 637 37.34 1.84 9.41
N ALA A 638 38.42 2.62 9.41
CA ALA A 638 38.67 3.63 10.45
C ALA A 638 37.74 4.86 10.35
N SER A 639 37.15 5.13 9.18
CA SER A 639 36.22 6.26 8.96
C SER A 639 34.75 5.88 9.13
N GLY A 640 34.37 4.63 8.84
CA GLY A 640 32.96 4.23 8.75
C GLY A 640 32.73 2.77 8.36
N VAL A 641 31.52 2.50 7.91
CA VAL A 641 31.07 1.23 7.34
C VAL A 641 30.68 1.46 5.89
N LYS A 642 31.21 0.67 4.95
CA LYS A 642 30.73 0.61 3.57
C LYS A 642 29.79 -0.59 3.40
N ILE A 643 28.63 -0.38 2.79
CA ILE A 643 27.63 -1.41 2.48
C ILE A 643 27.20 -1.24 1.02
N GLY A 644 27.65 -2.15 0.15
CA GLY A 644 27.50 -1.98 -1.30
C GLY A 644 28.21 -0.68 -1.73
N ASP A 645 27.46 0.25 -2.33
CA ASP A 645 27.97 1.57 -2.71
C ASP A 645 27.80 2.66 -1.64
N GLN A 646 27.04 2.40 -0.56
CA GLN A 646 26.83 3.38 0.52
C GLN A 646 28.02 3.41 1.47
N GLU A 647 28.59 4.59 1.72
CA GLU A 647 29.56 4.81 2.79
C GLU A 647 28.89 5.56 3.96
N LEU A 648 28.93 4.95 5.14
CA LEU A 648 28.29 5.42 6.36
C LEU A 648 29.39 5.77 7.37
N HIS A 649 29.70 7.05 7.53
CA HIS A 649 30.78 7.49 8.42
C HIS A 649 30.41 7.27 9.89
N PHE A 650 31.33 6.75 10.70
CA PHE A 650 31.12 6.67 12.15
C PHE A 650 30.94 8.04 12.80
N ALA A 651 31.59 9.08 12.26
CA ALA A 651 31.54 10.44 12.81
C ALA A 651 30.10 10.97 12.90
N GLY A 652 29.63 11.21 14.12
CA GLY A 652 28.28 11.70 14.42
C GLY A 652 27.13 10.73 14.14
N HIS A 653 27.44 9.44 13.88
CA HIS A 653 26.45 8.42 13.56
C HIS A 653 26.57 7.14 14.40
N SER A 654 25.43 6.72 14.94
CA SER A 654 25.26 5.43 15.60
C SER A 654 24.89 4.34 14.59
N HIS A 655 25.52 3.17 14.68
CA HIS A 655 25.34 2.07 13.74
C HIS A 655 24.85 0.80 14.44
N VAL A 656 24.07 0.00 13.73
CA VAL A 656 23.81 -1.40 14.08
C VAL A 656 24.05 -2.27 12.87
N LEU A 657 24.81 -3.35 13.04
CA LEU A 657 25.04 -4.39 12.03
C LEU A 657 24.68 -5.76 12.64
N THR A 658 24.11 -6.66 11.86
CA THR A 658 23.93 -8.08 12.25
C THR A 658 24.83 -9.00 11.44
N HIS A 659 25.14 -10.16 12.00
CA HIS A 659 25.83 -11.26 11.36
C HIS A 659 25.18 -12.59 11.76
N ARG A 660 25.33 -13.63 10.93
CA ARG A 660 24.90 -14.99 11.27
C ARG A 660 25.88 -15.55 12.33
N HIS A 661 25.41 -16.30 13.34
CA HIS A 661 26.36 -16.85 14.33
C HIS A 661 27.28 -17.89 13.66
N PRO A 662 28.63 -17.81 13.83
CA PRO A 662 29.55 -18.68 13.09
C PRO A 662 29.37 -20.19 13.33
N ASP A 663 28.83 -20.58 14.49
CA ASP A 663 28.62 -22.00 14.84
C ASP A 663 27.20 -22.52 14.56
N ASP A 664 26.19 -21.66 14.37
CA ASP A 664 24.80 -22.08 14.19
C ASP A 664 24.01 -21.06 13.34
N PRO A 665 23.50 -21.45 12.15
CA PRO A 665 22.79 -20.51 11.28
C PRO A 665 21.45 -20.00 11.83
N ARG A 666 20.91 -20.61 12.90
CA ARG A 666 19.69 -20.20 13.63
C ARG A 666 19.92 -19.03 14.59
N LEU A 667 21.17 -18.75 14.95
CA LEU A 667 21.53 -17.71 15.91
C LEU A 667 22.09 -16.49 15.19
N ALA A 668 22.00 -15.32 15.84
CA ALA A 668 22.50 -14.06 15.30
C ALA A 668 23.52 -13.40 16.24
N VAL A 669 24.37 -12.56 15.66
CA VAL A 669 25.26 -11.64 16.37
C VAL A 669 24.92 -10.23 15.93
N GLY A 670 24.72 -9.29 16.85
CA GLY A 670 24.52 -7.88 16.55
C GLY A 670 25.64 -7.02 17.12
N TRP A 671 26.18 -6.10 16.33
CA TRP A 671 27.14 -5.09 16.79
C TRP A 671 26.48 -3.71 16.80
N VAL A 672 26.60 -2.99 17.92
CA VAL A 672 26.09 -1.63 18.10
C VAL A 672 27.22 -0.67 18.43
N THR A 673 27.31 0.42 17.67
CA THR A 673 28.21 1.56 17.97
C THR A 673 27.40 2.85 18.09
N THR A 674 27.87 3.78 18.92
CA THR A 674 27.22 5.10 19.09
C THR A 674 28.22 6.23 19.01
N ASP A 675 27.93 7.18 18.13
CA ASP A 675 28.51 8.51 18.07
C ASP A 675 27.36 9.45 17.66
N PRO A 676 27.14 10.60 18.34
CA PRO A 676 27.73 10.99 19.63
C PRO A 676 27.23 10.09 20.78
N ALA A 677 27.93 10.14 21.92
CA ALA A 677 27.72 9.21 23.05
C ALA A 677 26.31 9.28 23.67
N GLU A 678 25.69 10.46 23.61
CA GLU A 678 24.35 10.78 24.08
C GLU A 678 23.25 9.99 23.33
N ALA A 679 23.53 9.55 22.10
CA ALA A 679 22.58 8.82 21.27
C ALA A 679 22.16 7.47 21.87
N ARG A 680 22.98 6.86 22.75
CA ARG A 680 22.76 5.53 23.35
C ARG A 680 21.34 5.30 23.84
N MET A 681 20.81 6.18 24.72
CA MET A 681 19.49 5.96 25.32
C MET A 681 18.33 6.31 24.39
N GLY A 682 18.55 7.15 23.37
CA GLY A 682 17.60 7.31 22.27
C GLY A 682 17.55 6.07 21.37
N LEU A 683 18.72 5.48 21.10
CA LEU A 683 18.88 4.28 20.28
C LEU A 683 18.32 3.04 21.00
N ALA A 684 18.55 2.93 22.31
CA ALA A 684 18.00 1.88 23.16
C ALA A 684 16.47 1.79 23.05
N ARG A 685 15.78 2.94 23.08
CA ARG A 685 14.32 3.02 22.88
C ARG A 685 13.90 2.73 21.44
N LYS A 686 14.66 3.18 20.44
CA LYS A 686 14.29 3.04 19.02
C LYS A 686 14.50 1.62 18.49
N LEU A 687 15.58 0.92 18.85
CA LEU A 687 16.01 -0.33 18.20
C LEU A 687 15.01 -1.51 18.22
N PRO A 688 14.23 -1.77 19.29
CA PRO A 688 13.21 -2.82 19.28
C PRO A 688 12.20 -2.69 18.13
N HIS A 689 11.93 -1.45 17.67
CA HIS A 689 11.00 -1.19 16.57
C HIS A 689 11.60 -1.47 15.17
N TYR A 690 12.90 -1.78 15.06
CA TYR A 690 13.60 -2.04 13.79
C TYR A 690 13.88 -3.54 13.54
N GLY A 691 13.11 -4.43 14.18
CA GLY A 691 13.40 -5.88 14.18
C GLY A 691 13.46 -6.59 12.81
N LYS A 692 12.92 -6.01 11.73
CA LYS A 692 13.04 -6.57 10.37
C LYS A 692 14.45 -6.39 9.77
N TYR A 693 15.14 -5.30 10.10
CA TYR A 693 16.39 -4.92 9.42
C TYR A 693 17.60 -5.71 9.93
N SER A 694 18.58 -5.89 9.04
CA SER A 694 19.91 -6.46 9.33
C SER A 694 20.94 -5.38 9.65
N TRP A 695 20.77 -4.17 9.14
CA TRP A 695 21.68 -3.07 9.42
C TRP A 695 20.96 -1.71 9.42
N LEU A 696 21.50 -0.76 10.19
CA LEU A 696 20.97 0.58 10.42
C LEU A 696 22.09 1.59 10.64
N ALA A 697 21.87 2.83 10.21
CA ALA A 697 22.61 4.01 10.66
C ALA A 697 21.65 5.11 11.14
N PHE A 698 22.04 5.82 12.20
CA PHE A 698 21.29 6.92 12.80
C PHE A 698 22.21 8.12 13.03
N ALA A 699 21.78 9.32 12.65
CA ALA A 699 22.52 10.56 12.88
C ALA A 699 22.09 11.25 14.19
N GLY A 700 23.06 11.89 14.88
CA GLY A 700 22.81 12.89 15.92
C GLY A 700 22.50 12.35 17.33
N THR A 701 22.44 13.27 18.30
CA THR A 701 22.19 13.00 19.73
C THR A 701 20.78 12.46 20.00
N GLU A 702 19.78 12.89 19.23
CA GLU A 702 18.52 12.16 19.12
C GLU A 702 18.55 11.30 17.84
N PRO A 703 18.90 10.00 17.93
CA PRO A 703 19.25 9.20 16.76
C PRO A 703 18.11 9.13 15.76
N THR A 704 18.31 9.75 14.61
CA THR A 704 17.37 9.81 13.49
C THR A 704 17.86 8.90 12.38
N ASN A 705 17.04 7.95 11.94
CA ASN A 705 17.48 6.92 10.99
C ASN A 705 17.78 7.55 9.63
N VAL A 706 19.01 7.36 9.13
CA VAL A 706 19.47 7.89 7.83
C VAL A 706 19.71 6.79 6.80
N ALA A 707 19.98 5.56 7.23
CA ALA A 707 20.11 4.41 6.34
C ALA A 707 19.66 3.11 7.06
N LYS A 708 19.19 2.13 6.30
CA LYS A 708 18.66 0.84 6.80
C LYS A 708 18.60 -0.20 5.68
N GLY A 709 18.69 -1.47 6.02
CA GLY A 709 18.46 -2.55 5.06
C GLY A 709 18.46 -3.97 5.66
N GLU A 710 18.13 -4.94 4.82
CA GLU A 710 18.34 -6.38 5.04
C GLU A 710 19.59 -6.83 4.27
N TRP A 711 20.23 -7.92 4.70
CA TRP A 711 21.30 -8.55 3.92
C TRP A 711 20.75 -9.41 2.77
N PRO A 712 21.47 -9.56 1.65
CA PRO A 712 21.09 -10.50 0.59
C PRO A 712 21.26 -11.94 1.05
N THR A 713 20.24 -12.78 0.89
CA THR A 713 20.31 -14.23 1.16
C THR A 713 20.71 -14.98 -0.10
N SER A 714 21.90 -15.59 -0.07
CA SER A 714 22.48 -16.33 -1.22
C SER A 714 23.11 -17.67 -0.82
N ASP A 715 23.03 -18.02 0.47
CA ASP A 715 23.54 -19.22 1.13
C ASP A 715 22.46 -20.31 1.36
N SER A 716 21.31 -20.22 0.68
CA SER A 716 20.22 -21.22 0.79
C SER A 716 20.70 -22.62 0.41
N PRO A 717 20.41 -23.66 1.22
CA PRO A 717 20.72 -25.05 0.86
C PRO A 717 19.87 -25.59 -0.30
N LEU A 718 18.79 -24.89 -0.67
CA LEU A 718 17.95 -25.23 -1.81
C LEU A 718 18.46 -24.62 -3.12
N ILE A 719 19.59 -23.91 -3.10
CA ILE A 719 20.25 -23.33 -4.26
C ILE A 719 21.59 -24.03 -4.51
N VAL A 720 21.77 -24.57 -5.72
CA VAL A 720 23.01 -25.23 -6.17
C VAL A 720 23.65 -24.40 -7.28
N ASN A 721 24.83 -23.83 -7.01
CA ASN A 721 25.65 -23.17 -8.03
C ASN A 721 26.30 -24.22 -8.93
N LEU A 722 25.97 -24.22 -10.23
CA LEU A 722 26.48 -25.17 -11.22
C LEU A 722 27.82 -24.74 -11.83
N GLN A 723 28.21 -23.48 -11.67
CA GLN A 723 29.49 -22.95 -12.15
C GLN A 723 30.59 -23.09 -11.09
N ASN A 724 30.26 -22.86 -9.83
CA ASN A 724 31.15 -22.89 -8.68
C ASN A 724 30.49 -23.65 -7.51
N PRO A 725 30.52 -25.00 -7.52
CA PRO A 725 29.91 -25.81 -6.47
C PRO A 725 30.40 -25.42 -5.07
N GLY A 726 29.46 -25.30 -4.11
CA GLY A 726 29.78 -24.87 -2.74
C GLY A 726 30.01 -23.37 -2.56
N LYS A 727 29.72 -22.54 -3.58
CA LYS A 727 29.63 -21.08 -3.46
C LYS A 727 28.19 -20.59 -3.63
N PRO A 728 27.83 -19.41 -3.08
CA PRO A 728 26.56 -18.74 -3.36
C PRO A 728 26.28 -18.64 -4.86
N ALA A 729 25.01 -18.70 -5.27
CA ALA A 729 24.60 -18.57 -6.66
C ALA A 729 23.79 -17.29 -6.90
N VAL A 730 24.01 -16.66 -8.05
CA VAL A 730 23.11 -15.63 -8.56
C VAL A 730 22.04 -16.33 -9.41
N LEU A 731 20.77 -16.18 -9.02
CA LEU A 731 19.65 -16.70 -9.79
C LEU A 731 19.29 -15.73 -10.93
N ALA A 732 18.77 -16.28 -12.03
CA ALA A 732 18.13 -15.46 -13.06
C ALA A 732 16.82 -14.86 -12.49
N PRO A 733 16.49 -13.57 -12.76
CA PRO A 733 15.27 -12.95 -12.24
C PRO A 733 14.01 -13.74 -12.60
N LEU A 734 13.20 -14.06 -11.59
CA LEU A 734 11.95 -14.78 -11.80
C LEU A 734 10.90 -13.87 -12.48
N PRO A 735 10.01 -14.42 -13.33
CA PRO A 735 8.86 -13.67 -13.83
C PRO A 735 8.00 -13.19 -12.66
N ARG A 736 7.58 -11.92 -12.67
CA ARG A 736 6.60 -11.42 -11.71
C ARG A 736 5.25 -12.09 -11.97
N ARG A 737 4.62 -12.62 -10.91
CA ARG A 737 3.25 -13.14 -10.95
C ARG A 737 2.28 -11.94 -10.94
N THR A 738 1.25 -11.97 -11.80
CA THR A 738 0.14 -11.01 -11.76
C THR A 738 -0.68 -11.22 -10.48
N ALA A 739 -1.14 -10.14 -9.85
CA ALA A 739 -2.02 -10.22 -8.69
C ALA A 739 -3.34 -10.93 -9.05
N LEU A 740 -3.95 -11.62 -8.09
CA LEU A 740 -5.21 -12.33 -8.31
C LEU A 740 -6.39 -11.39 -8.65
N ALA A 741 -6.37 -10.19 -8.08
CA ALA A 741 -7.20 -9.04 -8.36
C ALA A 741 -6.46 -7.76 -7.92
N GLU A 742 -6.87 -6.60 -8.43
CA GLU A 742 -6.31 -5.29 -8.07
C GLU A 742 -7.44 -4.30 -7.77
N PRO A 743 -7.27 -3.34 -6.84
CA PRO A 743 -8.27 -2.31 -6.63
C PRO A 743 -8.31 -1.41 -7.86
N PRO A 744 -9.50 -1.10 -8.43
CA PRO A 744 -9.59 -0.29 -9.63
C PRO A 744 -8.91 1.06 -9.39
N ALA A 745 -7.98 1.39 -10.29
CA ALA A 745 -7.17 2.60 -10.19
C ALA A 745 -8.04 3.86 -10.11
N ALA A 746 -7.61 4.84 -9.32
CA ALA A 746 -8.30 6.13 -9.19
C ALA A 746 -8.32 6.94 -10.51
N TYR A 747 -7.43 6.58 -11.45
CA TYR A 747 -7.27 7.21 -12.77
C TYR A 747 -7.17 6.14 -13.85
N SER A 748 -7.81 6.38 -15.01
CA SER A 748 -7.70 5.48 -16.16
C SER A 748 -6.52 5.89 -17.04
N ALA A 749 -5.58 4.96 -17.24
CA ALA A 749 -4.48 5.13 -18.19
C ALA A 749 -5.00 5.38 -19.63
N GLU A 750 -6.17 4.84 -20.00
CA GLU A 750 -6.80 5.09 -21.30
C GLU A 750 -7.30 6.54 -21.42
N GLN A 751 -7.96 7.08 -20.38
CA GLN A 751 -8.45 8.46 -20.40
C GLN A 751 -7.29 9.47 -20.38
N LEU A 752 -6.28 9.24 -19.53
CA LEU A 752 -5.01 9.98 -19.53
C LEU A 752 -4.37 9.99 -20.92
N MET A 753 -4.21 8.82 -21.55
CA MET A 753 -3.68 8.73 -22.92
C MET A 753 -4.60 9.36 -23.96
N SER A 754 -5.92 9.41 -23.78
CA SER A 754 -6.82 10.10 -24.71
C SER A 754 -6.55 11.62 -24.75
N HIS A 755 -6.25 12.22 -23.59
CA HIS A 755 -5.89 13.63 -23.48
C HIS A 755 -4.51 13.90 -24.11
N VAL A 756 -3.51 13.06 -23.83
CA VAL A 756 -2.18 13.14 -24.47
C VAL A 756 -2.29 13.05 -25.99
N ASN A 757 -3.01 12.05 -26.50
CA ASN A 757 -3.19 11.85 -27.94
C ASN A 757 -3.91 13.03 -28.62
N PHE A 758 -4.89 13.67 -27.96
CA PHE A 758 -5.55 14.86 -28.50
C PHE A 758 -4.63 16.09 -28.52
N LEU A 759 -3.88 16.32 -27.43
CA LEU A 759 -3.07 17.53 -27.26
C LEU A 759 -1.77 17.50 -28.08
N ALA A 760 -1.19 16.32 -28.30
CA ALA A 760 -0.01 16.11 -29.14
C ALA A 760 -0.36 15.67 -30.58
N ALA A 761 -1.63 15.74 -30.99
CA ALA A 761 -2.03 15.49 -32.37
C ALA A 761 -1.39 16.52 -33.33
N PRO A 762 -0.99 16.15 -34.56
CA PRO A 762 -0.44 17.10 -35.53
C PRO A 762 -1.34 18.31 -35.83
N GLU A 763 -2.66 18.13 -35.73
CA GLU A 763 -3.69 19.16 -35.87
C GLU A 763 -3.73 20.16 -34.70
N ARG A 764 -2.86 20.00 -33.69
CA ARG A 764 -2.54 20.99 -32.65
C ARG A 764 -1.28 21.80 -32.96
N GLU A 765 -0.68 21.65 -34.14
CA GLU A 765 0.47 22.46 -34.61
C GLU A 765 1.66 22.50 -33.62
N GLY A 766 1.80 21.44 -32.81
CA GLY A 766 2.80 21.36 -31.73
C GLY A 766 2.60 22.38 -30.61
N ARG A 767 1.37 22.92 -30.49
CA ARG A 767 0.93 23.95 -29.52
C ARG A 767 1.87 25.15 -29.47
N GLY A 768 2.39 25.53 -30.64
CA GLY A 768 3.35 26.61 -30.80
C GLY A 768 2.81 27.98 -30.37
N PHE A 769 3.70 28.87 -29.94
CA PHE A 769 3.41 30.24 -29.53
C PHE A 769 2.40 30.96 -30.46
N GLY A 770 1.19 31.19 -29.97
CA GLY A 770 0.09 31.83 -30.70
C GLY A 770 -0.29 31.16 -32.03
N THR A 771 -0.22 29.83 -32.10
CA THR A 771 -0.75 29.02 -33.22
C THR A 771 -2.25 28.72 -33.03
N ALA A 772 -2.96 28.40 -34.10
CA ALA A 772 -4.37 28.01 -33.99
C ALA A 772 -4.52 26.68 -33.21
N GLY A 773 -3.52 25.80 -33.32
CA GLY A 773 -3.41 24.59 -32.53
C GLY A 773 -3.28 24.83 -31.01
N LEU A 774 -2.59 25.91 -30.60
CA LEU A 774 -2.56 26.37 -29.20
C LEU A 774 -3.94 26.87 -28.74
N ASP A 775 -4.63 27.67 -29.55
CA ASP A 775 -5.99 28.13 -29.24
C ASP A 775 -6.99 26.96 -29.07
N VAL A 776 -6.91 25.95 -29.93
CA VAL A 776 -7.76 24.74 -29.82
C VAL A 776 -7.41 23.91 -28.58
N ALA A 777 -6.15 23.88 -28.16
CA ALA A 777 -5.76 23.25 -26.89
C ALA A 777 -6.36 24.00 -25.68
N ALA A 778 -6.36 25.34 -25.70
CA ALA A 778 -6.96 26.16 -24.64
C ALA A 778 -8.48 25.93 -24.52
N GLU A 779 -9.20 25.90 -25.65
CA GLU A 779 -10.64 25.61 -25.67
C GLU A 779 -10.97 24.19 -25.19
N TYR A 780 -10.14 23.21 -25.54
CA TYR A 780 -10.30 21.82 -25.08
C TYR A 780 -10.13 21.68 -23.57
N ILE A 781 -9.08 22.28 -23.00
CA ILE A 781 -8.84 22.30 -21.54
C ILE A 781 -10.02 22.97 -20.83
N LYS A 782 -10.50 24.11 -21.35
CA LYS A 782 -11.70 24.80 -20.87
C LYS A 782 -12.93 23.87 -20.86
N ASP A 783 -13.18 23.16 -21.95
CA ASP A 783 -14.32 22.23 -22.06
C ASP A 783 -14.20 21.04 -21.11
N GLN A 784 -12.98 20.51 -20.88
CA GLN A 784 -12.75 19.44 -19.91
C GLN A 784 -12.98 19.92 -18.46
N PHE A 785 -12.50 21.11 -18.08
CA PHE A 785 -12.76 21.67 -16.75
C PHE A 785 -14.24 22.01 -16.53
N ALA A 786 -14.93 22.53 -17.56
CA ALA A 786 -16.37 22.76 -17.51
C ALA A 786 -17.17 21.46 -17.40
N ALA A 787 -16.77 20.41 -18.12
CA ALA A 787 -17.37 19.07 -18.03
C ALA A 787 -17.13 18.39 -16.68
N ALA A 788 -16.01 18.69 -16.00
CA ALA A 788 -15.76 18.31 -14.61
C ALA A 788 -16.62 19.08 -13.60
N GLY A 789 -17.36 20.12 -14.01
CA GLY A 789 -18.18 20.94 -13.12
C GLY A 789 -17.42 22.03 -12.35
N LEU A 790 -16.17 22.34 -12.74
CA LEU A 790 -15.40 23.42 -12.13
C LEU A 790 -15.96 24.80 -12.48
N GLN A 791 -15.71 25.78 -11.61
CA GLN A 791 -16.10 27.17 -11.82
C GLN A 791 -15.00 27.93 -12.60
N PRO A 792 -15.37 28.92 -13.45
CA PRO A 792 -14.40 29.82 -14.09
C PRO A 792 -13.64 30.66 -13.06
N GLY A 793 -12.31 30.78 -13.20
CA GLY A 793 -11.45 31.59 -12.32
C GLY A 793 -10.64 32.69 -13.01
N GLY A 794 -10.77 32.82 -14.34
CA GLY A 794 -10.11 33.85 -15.14
C GLY A 794 -10.88 35.17 -15.20
N ASP A 795 -10.52 35.98 -16.19
CA ASP A 795 -11.00 37.36 -16.33
C ASP A 795 -12.51 37.42 -16.57
N ASN A 796 -13.16 38.40 -15.93
CA ASN A 796 -14.59 38.69 -16.07
C ASN A 796 -15.55 37.50 -15.80
N GLY A 797 -15.10 36.49 -15.04
CA GLY A 797 -15.89 35.28 -14.79
C GLY A 797 -15.86 34.27 -15.94
N THR A 798 -14.85 34.36 -16.81
CA THR A 798 -14.54 33.32 -17.81
C THR A 798 -13.46 32.37 -17.29
N PHE A 799 -13.18 31.30 -18.03
CA PHE A 799 -12.05 30.40 -17.73
C PHE A 799 -10.71 30.94 -18.25
N PHE A 800 -10.67 32.04 -19.01
CA PHE A 800 -9.44 32.55 -19.61
C PHE A 800 -8.93 33.78 -18.86
N GLN A 801 -7.62 33.84 -18.65
CA GLN A 801 -6.91 35.08 -18.37
C GLN A 801 -6.11 35.46 -19.63
N GLU A 802 -6.38 36.63 -20.19
CA GLU A 802 -5.86 37.01 -21.51
C GLU A 802 -4.74 38.05 -21.42
N PHE A 803 -3.65 37.82 -22.16
CA PHE A 803 -2.50 38.73 -22.19
C PHE A 803 -1.83 38.77 -23.57
N THR A 804 -1.06 39.81 -23.87
CA THR A 804 -0.24 39.85 -25.09
C THR A 804 1.24 39.58 -24.78
N ALA A 805 1.92 38.97 -25.74
CA ALA A 805 3.36 38.74 -25.69
C ALA A 805 3.96 38.78 -27.10
N THR A 806 5.21 39.24 -27.21
CA THR A 806 5.97 39.20 -28.47
C THR A 806 6.82 37.93 -28.53
N GLY A 807 6.62 37.09 -29.54
CA GLY A 807 7.31 35.80 -29.64
C GLY A 807 7.04 35.07 -30.96
N GLY A 808 7.27 33.75 -30.97
CA GLY A 808 7.19 32.94 -32.19
C GLY A 808 8.39 33.15 -33.13
N ILE A 809 8.39 32.38 -34.23
CA ILE A 809 9.44 32.39 -35.26
C ILE A 809 9.55 33.78 -35.92
N ASP A 810 8.43 34.47 -36.05
CA ASP A 810 8.28 35.81 -36.65
C ASP A 810 8.51 36.97 -35.67
N LYS A 811 8.55 36.71 -34.35
CA LYS A 811 8.71 37.71 -33.28
C LYS A 811 7.63 38.80 -33.31
N VAL A 812 6.39 38.39 -33.52
CA VAL A 812 5.22 39.26 -33.59
C VAL A 812 4.48 39.25 -32.23
N GLU A 813 3.80 40.34 -31.90
CA GLU A 813 2.89 40.37 -30.74
C GLU A 813 1.64 39.51 -31.03
N ARG A 814 1.37 38.55 -30.14
CA ARG A 814 0.20 37.67 -30.21
C ARG A 814 -0.53 37.67 -28.87
N GLN A 815 -1.83 37.41 -28.91
CA GLN A 815 -2.62 37.13 -27.71
C GLN A 815 -2.33 35.70 -27.23
N LEU A 816 -2.21 35.53 -25.92
CA LEU A 816 -2.07 34.25 -25.22
C LEU A 816 -3.11 34.19 -24.10
N ARG A 817 -3.42 32.98 -23.63
CA ARG A 817 -4.49 32.73 -22.66
C ARG A 817 -4.03 31.72 -21.61
N ASN A 818 -4.07 32.07 -20.33
CA ASN A 818 -4.01 31.08 -19.26
C ASN A 818 -5.42 30.49 -19.07
N VAL A 819 -5.55 29.18 -18.85
CA VAL A 819 -6.84 28.53 -18.55
C VAL A 819 -6.95 28.27 -17.06
N ILE A 820 -7.90 28.91 -16.37
CA ILE A 820 -8.03 28.94 -14.91
C ILE A 820 -9.40 28.43 -14.49
N ALA A 821 -9.41 27.34 -13.72
CA ALA A 821 -10.62 26.71 -13.19
C ALA A 821 -10.55 26.50 -11.67
N VAL A 822 -11.70 26.47 -11.00
CA VAL A 822 -11.82 26.56 -9.54
C VAL A 822 -12.71 25.46 -8.99
N LEU A 823 -12.20 24.73 -7.99
CA LEU A 823 -12.97 23.84 -7.13
C LEU A 823 -13.14 24.52 -5.74
N PRO A 824 -14.33 25.06 -5.42
CA PRO A 824 -14.53 25.85 -4.20
C PRO A 824 -14.28 25.08 -2.90
N GLY A 825 -13.59 25.71 -1.95
CA GLY A 825 -13.35 25.14 -0.62
C GLY A 825 -14.58 25.16 0.29
N SER A 826 -14.72 24.14 1.12
CA SER A 826 -15.84 23.95 2.07
C SER A 826 -15.63 24.57 3.45
N ASN A 827 -14.39 24.83 3.89
CA ASN A 827 -14.09 25.39 5.22
C ASN A 827 -14.10 26.94 5.19
N PRO A 828 -15.00 27.62 5.92
CA PRO A 828 -15.03 29.08 6.01
C PRO A 828 -13.73 29.73 6.53
N GLN A 829 -12.92 29.00 7.33
CA GLN A 829 -11.63 29.49 7.82
C GLN A 829 -10.59 29.67 6.71
N PHE A 830 -10.75 28.96 5.59
CA PHE A 830 -9.85 29.02 4.43
C PHE A 830 -10.41 29.91 3.30
N LYS A 831 -11.47 30.69 3.58
CA LYS A 831 -12.02 31.67 2.63
C LYS A 831 -10.96 32.67 2.19
N GLY A 832 -10.79 32.84 0.88
CA GLY A 832 -9.75 33.70 0.30
C GLY A 832 -8.35 33.09 0.31
N GLN A 833 -8.23 31.78 0.55
CA GLN A 833 -7.01 31.00 0.36
C GLN A 833 -7.20 29.98 -0.77
N ALA A 834 -6.12 29.63 -1.47
CA ALA A 834 -6.12 28.57 -2.47
C ALA A 834 -4.85 27.72 -2.44
N ALA A 835 -4.99 26.45 -2.80
CA ALA A 835 -3.90 25.60 -3.25
C ALA A 835 -3.89 25.56 -4.78
N LEU A 836 -2.72 25.61 -5.42
CA LEU A 836 -2.61 25.57 -6.88
C LEU A 836 -2.10 24.21 -7.37
N LEU A 837 -2.73 23.73 -8.45
CA LEU A 837 -2.29 22.60 -9.24
C LEU A 837 -2.12 23.07 -10.70
N THR A 838 -0.93 22.92 -11.27
CA THR A 838 -0.57 23.59 -12.53
C THR A 838 0.16 22.69 -13.52
N ALA A 839 0.10 23.07 -14.80
CA ALA A 839 0.95 22.61 -15.89
C ALA A 839 0.98 23.73 -16.96
N HIS A 840 1.90 23.68 -17.92
CA HIS A 840 1.78 24.48 -19.15
C HIS A 840 1.18 23.65 -20.27
N TYR A 841 0.56 24.30 -21.25
CA TYR A 841 -0.06 23.63 -22.39
C TYR A 841 0.49 24.07 -23.75
N ASP A 842 1.36 25.07 -23.83
CA ASP A 842 2.17 25.32 -25.02
C ASP A 842 3.33 24.34 -25.15
N HIS A 843 3.90 24.28 -26.35
CA HIS A 843 5.17 23.64 -26.66
C HIS A 843 5.79 24.31 -27.92
N LEU A 844 6.87 23.75 -28.46
CA LEU A 844 7.72 24.36 -29.48
C LEU A 844 7.11 24.57 -30.87
N GLY A 845 5.94 24.01 -31.16
CA GLY A 845 5.30 24.11 -32.47
C GLY A 845 6.16 23.60 -33.63
N PHE A 846 6.53 24.50 -34.55
CA PHE A 846 7.45 24.20 -35.66
C PHE A 846 8.93 24.43 -35.32
N GLY A 847 9.26 24.45 -34.03
CA GLY A 847 10.62 24.55 -33.52
C GLY A 847 11.01 25.95 -33.03
N TRP A 848 10.27 26.51 -32.09
CA TRP A 848 10.62 27.75 -31.40
C TRP A 848 10.11 27.75 -29.95
N PRO A 849 10.88 28.22 -28.96
CA PRO A 849 12.21 28.83 -29.07
C PRO A 849 13.36 27.82 -28.94
N GLY A 850 14.56 28.23 -29.39
CA GLY A 850 15.81 27.57 -28.98
C GLY A 850 16.00 26.09 -29.37
N VAL A 851 15.24 25.59 -30.35
CA VAL A 851 15.42 24.21 -30.84
C VAL A 851 16.74 24.05 -31.60
N ARG A 852 17.09 22.78 -31.79
CA ARG A 852 18.36 22.38 -32.39
C ARG A 852 18.33 22.53 -33.91
N ALA A 853 19.46 22.89 -34.52
CA ALA A 853 19.52 23.16 -35.97
C ALA A 853 19.05 21.98 -36.86
N ASP A 854 19.11 20.74 -36.39
CA ASP A 854 18.61 19.53 -37.08
C ASP A 854 17.07 19.33 -36.94
N ALA A 855 16.42 20.08 -36.05
CA ALA A 855 14.99 20.02 -35.75
C ALA A 855 14.19 21.26 -36.20
N ALA A 856 14.85 22.38 -36.50
CA ALA A 856 14.20 23.62 -36.93
C ALA A 856 13.24 23.42 -38.13
N GLY A 857 12.04 23.99 -38.04
CA GLY A 857 10.99 23.89 -39.06
C GLY A 857 10.19 22.58 -39.05
N LYS A 858 10.52 21.63 -38.16
CA LYS A 858 9.73 20.39 -37.97
C LYS A 858 8.70 20.59 -36.88
N LEU A 859 7.58 19.88 -37.00
CA LEU A 859 6.58 19.75 -35.92
C LEU A 859 7.22 19.10 -34.69
N HIS A 860 6.99 19.69 -33.52
CA HIS A 860 7.33 19.15 -32.20
C HIS A 860 5.99 18.82 -31.50
N PRO A 861 5.59 17.54 -31.38
CA PRO A 861 4.25 17.20 -30.88
C PRO A 861 4.05 17.48 -29.38
N GLY A 862 5.12 17.37 -28.59
CA GLY A 862 5.08 17.69 -27.16
C GLY A 862 4.15 16.77 -26.37
N ALA A 863 4.38 15.46 -26.46
CA ALA A 863 3.57 14.42 -25.83
C ALA A 863 3.93 14.23 -24.35
N ASP A 864 5.22 14.13 -24.04
CA ASP A 864 5.74 14.23 -22.69
C ASP A 864 5.75 15.70 -22.24
N ASP A 865 6.08 16.61 -23.17
CA ASP A 865 6.34 18.03 -22.93
C ASP A 865 5.29 18.95 -23.60
N ASN A 866 4.20 19.35 -22.96
CA ASN A 866 3.68 18.93 -21.67
C ASN A 866 2.20 18.50 -21.77
N ALA A 867 1.84 17.81 -22.86
CA ALA A 867 0.54 17.15 -22.95
C ALA A 867 0.33 16.12 -21.82
N SER A 868 1.42 15.55 -21.29
CA SER A 868 1.41 14.64 -20.14
C SER A 868 0.91 15.31 -18.85
N GLY A 869 1.42 16.48 -18.47
CA GLY A 869 1.01 17.22 -17.27
C GLY A 869 -0.41 17.76 -17.38
N VAL A 870 -0.80 18.24 -18.57
CA VAL A 870 -2.18 18.69 -18.83
C VAL A 870 -3.18 17.53 -18.78
N ALA A 871 -2.82 16.33 -19.26
CA ALA A 871 -3.66 15.14 -19.14
C ALA A 871 -3.91 14.74 -17.68
N VAL A 872 -2.88 14.77 -16.84
CA VAL A 872 -3.01 14.55 -15.39
C VAL A 872 -3.87 15.64 -14.74
N LEU A 873 -3.64 16.92 -15.08
CA LEU A 873 -4.41 18.06 -14.57
C LEU A 873 -5.92 17.94 -14.86
N ILE A 874 -6.28 17.49 -16.06
CA ILE A 874 -7.67 17.24 -16.49
C ILE A 874 -8.33 16.10 -15.71
N GLU A 875 -7.65 14.96 -15.58
CA GLU A 875 -8.22 13.79 -14.89
C GLU A 875 -8.33 14.04 -13.37
N MET A 876 -7.34 14.73 -12.78
CA MET A 876 -7.43 15.18 -11.39
C MET A 876 -8.57 16.17 -11.16
N ALA A 877 -8.84 17.09 -12.10
CA ALA A 877 -9.98 18.00 -12.02
C ALA A 877 -11.32 17.24 -11.95
N LYS A 878 -11.51 16.23 -12.81
CA LYS A 878 -12.71 15.36 -12.78
C LYS A 878 -12.82 14.56 -11.49
N GLN A 879 -11.72 13.94 -11.04
CA GLN A 879 -11.70 13.10 -9.84
C GLN A 879 -12.01 13.91 -8.57
N LEU A 880 -11.39 15.07 -8.42
CA LEU A 880 -11.56 15.93 -7.24
C LEU A 880 -12.95 16.60 -7.21
N ALA A 881 -13.51 16.97 -8.38
CA ALA A 881 -14.84 17.57 -8.47
C ALA A 881 -15.98 16.55 -8.29
N ALA A 882 -15.75 15.26 -8.57
CA ALA A 882 -16.68 14.18 -8.27
C ALA A 882 -16.67 13.77 -6.78
N GLY A 883 -15.66 14.20 -6.02
CA GLY A 883 -15.50 13.94 -4.58
C GLY A 883 -16.24 14.94 -3.68
N PRO A 884 -16.12 14.80 -2.34
CA PRO A 884 -16.57 15.81 -1.40
C PRO A 884 -15.74 17.10 -1.55
N PRO A 885 -16.34 18.32 -1.51
CA PRO A 885 -15.59 19.56 -1.73
C PRO A 885 -14.44 19.77 -0.72
N PRO A 886 -13.21 20.05 -1.20
CA PRO A 886 -12.00 20.11 -0.36
C PRO A 886 -12.11 21.21 0.70
N PRO A 887 -11.39 21.14 1.84
CA PRO A 887 -11.49 22.16 2.87
C PRO A 887 -11.08 23.57 2.38
N ARG A 888 -9.95 23.69 1.68
CA ARG A 888 -9.48 24.90 1.00
C ARG A 888 -9.76 24.80 -0.50
N THR A 889 -10.03 25.93 -1.14
CA THR A 889 -10.21 26.03 -2.60
C THR A 889 -8.99 25.48 -3.35
N ILE A 890 -9.22 24.68 -4.39
CA ILE A 890 -8.18 24.28 -5.33
C ILE A 890 -8.37 25.09 -6.62
N VAL A 891 -7.29 25.69 -7.12
CA VAL A 891 -7.26 26.39 -8.41
C VAL A 891 -6.38 25.59 -9.37
N PHE A 892 -6.97 25.18 -10.48
CA PHE A 892 -6.32 24.48 -11.58
C PHE A 892 -5.91 25.52 -12.62
N VAL A 893 -4.64 25.54 -13.02
CA VAL A 893 -4.14 26.48 -14.04
C VAL A 893 -3.34 25.76 -15.12
N SER A 894 -3.74 25.96 -16.38
CA SER A 894 -2.94 25.63 -17.55
C SER A 894 -2.31 26.91 -18.11
N PHE A 895 -0.99 27.05 -17.98
CA PHE A 895 -0.25 28.23 -18.42
C PHE A 895 0.09 28.18 -19.92
N SER A 896 0.24 29.37 -20.52
CA SER A 896 0.69 29.54 -21.89
C SER A 896 1.98 30.37 -21.94
N GLY A 897 2.93 29.97 -22.78
CA GLY A 897 4.22 30.63 -22.95
C GLY A 897 5.25 30.25 -21.88
N GLU A 898 5.22 29.03 -21.34
CA GLU A 898 6.31 28.51 -20.48
C GLU A 898 7.62 28.52 -21.28
N GLU A 899 7.59 27.89 -22.45
CA GLU A 899 8.71 27.75 -23.40
C GLU A 899 9.30 29.11 -23.78
N ALA A 900 8.42 30.11 -23.91
CA ALA A 900 8.75 31.49 -24.21
C ALA A 900 9.36 32.28 -23.03
N GLY A 901 9.56 31.62 -21.89
CA GLY A 901 10.20 32.15 -20.69
C GLY A 901 9.25 32.40 -19.51
N LEU A 902 8.41 31.42 -19.16
CA LEU A 902 7.44 31.46 -18.05
C LEU A 902 6.41 32.60 -18.15
N LEU A 903 5.98 32.95 -19.36
CA LEU A 903 5.16 34.15 -19.59
C LEU A 903 3.80 34.07 -18.89
N GLY A 904 3.11 32.92 -19.01
CA GLY A 904 1.80 32.69 -18.40
C GLY A 904 1.82 32.75 -16.88
N SER A 905 2.74 32.02 -16.23
CA SER A 905 2.85 32.05 -14.76
C SER A 905 3.35 33.38 -14.21
N LYS A 906 4.27 34.07 -14.90
CA LYS A 906 4.67 35.45 -14.54
C LYS A 906 3.51 36.41 -14.67
N HIS A 907 2.71 36.32 -15.72
CA HIS A 907 1.52 37.15 -15.88
C HIS A 907 0.49 36.88 -14.78
N TYR A 908 0.22 35.62 -14.45
CA TYR A 908 -0.67 35.23 -13.34
C TYR A 908 -0.18 35.76 -11.99
N VAL A 909 1.12 35.67 -11.69
CA VAL A 909 1.69 36.18 -10.44
C VAL A 909 1.60 37.71 -10.35
N GLN A 910 1.68 38.42 -11.48
CA GLN A 910 1.48 39.88 -11.55
C GLN A 910 0.00 40.29 -11.48
N HIS A 911 -0.90 39.47 -12.02
CA HIS A 911 -2.34 39.70 -12.11
C HIS A 911 -3.13 38.50 -11.55
N PRO A 912 -3.05 38.25 -10.22
CA PRO A 912 -3.53 37.00 -9.63
C PRO A 912 -5.05 36.94 -9.53
N THR A 913 -5.65 35.93 -10.20
CA THR A 913 -7.09 35.65 -10.18
C THR A 913 -7.34 34.14 -10.00
N PRO A 914 -8.34 33.70 -9.22
CA PRO A 914 -9.30 34.50 -8.44
C PRO A 914 -8.82 34.82 -7.01
N VAL A 915 -7.62 34.36 -6.61
CA VAL A 915 -7.06 34.56 -5.27
C VAL A 915 -5.70 35.27 -5.39
N PRO A 916 -5.45 36.36 -4.62
CA PRO A 916 -4.19 37.08 -4.66
C PRO A 916 -3.02 36.22 -4.16
N VAL A 917 -1.79 36.51 -4.61
CA VAL A 917 -0.56 35.77 -4.27
C VAL A 917 -0.41 35.51 -2.75
N SER A 918 -0.76 36.49 -1.90
CA SER A 918 -0.69 36.37 -0.43
C SER A 918 -1.71 35.41 0.21
N GLY A 919 -2.73 35.00 -0.54
CA GLY A 919 -3.70 33.95 -0.20
C GLY A 919 -3.33 32.57 -0.74
N LEU A 920 -2.35 32.47 -1.63
CA LEU A 920 -1.90 31.18 -2.16
C LEU A 920 -1.09 30.44 -1.08
N PHE A 921 -1.40 29.16 -0.90
CA PHE A 921 -0.88 28.34 0.19
C PHE A 921 0.33 27.49 -0.24
N GLY A 922 0.36 27.11 -1.50
CA GLY A 922 1.45 26.39 -2.16
C GLY A 922 1.06 25.99 -3.59
N VAL A 923 2.05 25.59 -4.39
CA VAL A 923 1.89 25.22 -5.81
C VAL A 923 2.47 23.83 -6.07
N ILE A 924 1.68 22.96 -6.70
CA ILE A 924 2.14 21.70 -7.30
C ILE A 924 2.12 21.87 -8.82
N ASN A 925 3.28 21.96 -9.46
CA ASN A 925 3.40 22.02 -10.91
C ASN A 925 3.71 20.63 -11.50
N MET A 926 3.27 20.37 -12.73
CA MET A 926 3.47 19.10 -13.44
C MET A 926 4.07 19.37 -14.82
N ASP A 927 5.20 18.72 -15.09
CA ASP A 927 6.05 18.96 -16.25
C ASP A 927 6.82 17.67 -16.56
N THR A 928 6.80 17.25 -17.84
CA THR A 928 7.48 16.05 -18.36
C THR A 928 7.25 14.82 -17.45
N VAL A 929 5.96 14.52 -17.27
CA VAL A 929 5.47 13.48 -16.35
C VAL A 929 5.06 12.16 -17.03
N GLY A 930 5.25 12.05 -18.34
CA GLY A 930 4.78 10.93 -19.15
C GLY A 930 5.70 9.70 -19.14
N ARG A 931 6.92 9.75 -18.57
CA ARG A 931 7.95 8.74 -18.81
C ARG A 931 8.61 8.22 -17.51
N LEU A 932 7.77 7.78 -16.57
CA LEU A 932 8.17 7.27 -15.25
C LEU A 932 8.81 5.86 -15.29
N GLY A 933 8.23 4.92 -16.04
CA GLY A 933 8.73 3.56 -16.22
C GLY A 933 8.66 2.72 -14.94
N ILE A 934 9.79 2.58 -14.25
CA ILE A 934 9.91 1.95 -12.92
C ILE A 934 10.59 2.86 -11.89
N ASN A 935 10.87 4.11 -12.24
CA ASN A 935 11.58 5.05 -11.38
C ASN A 935 10.67 5.62 -10.27
N PRO A 936 11.24 6.18 -9.20
CA PRO A 936 10.50 7.06 -8.29
C PRO A 936 10.03 8.33 -9.01
N VAL A 937 8.88 8.87 -8.60
CA VAL A 937 8.39 10.19 -9.03
C VAL A 937 9.34 11.26 -8.47
N SER A 938 9.93 12.07 -9.34
CA SER A 938 10.87 13.13 -8.92
C SER A 938 10.10 14.38 -8.49
N VAL A 939 10.54 14.98 -7.38
CA VAL A 939 9.94 16.18 -6.79
C VAL A 939 11.03 17.25 -6.71
N ILE A 940 10.98 18.20 -7.63
CA ILE A 940 11.94 19.29 -7.80
C ILE A 940 11.50 20.50 -6.97
N ALA A 941 12.48 21.32 -6.54
CA ALA A 941 12.30 22.54 -5.74
C ALA A 941 11.85 22.30 -4.28
N THR A 942 12.16 21.13 -3.70
CA THR A 942 11.78 20.79 -2.31
C THR A 942 12.43 21.67 -1.24
N GLU A 943 13.41 22.51 -1.60
CA GLU A 943 13.97 23.54 -0.71
C GLU A 943 13.04 24.73 -0.47
N SER A 944 11.95 24.89 -1.24
CA SER A 944 11.03 26.04 -1.12
C SER A 944 10.24 26.06 0.20
N ALA A 945 10.06 24.89 0.84
CA ALA A 945 9.54 24.73 2.19
C ALA A 945 10.18 23.53 2.90
N ARG A 946 10.47 23.68 4.19
CA ARG A 946 11.05 22.63 5.05
C ARG A 946 10.17 21.39 5.17
N GLU A 947 8.86 21.55 4.97
CA GLU A 947 7.85 20.52 5.09
C GLU A 947 7.89 19.51 3.92
N TRP A 948 8.28 19.92 2.70
CA TRP A 948 8.13 19.09 1.49
C TRP A 948 8.74 17.69 1.58
N PRO A 949 10.00 17.50 2.06
CA PRO A 949 10.59 16.16 2.12
C PRO A 949 9.80 15.20 3.01
N PHE A 950 9.17 15.71 4.08
CA PHE A 950 8.32 14.93 4.98
C PHE A 950 6.95 14.63 4.35
N VAL A 951 6.37 15.60 3.63
CA VAL A 951 5.12 15.42 2.89
C VAL A 951 5.27 14.28 1.88
N PHE A 952 6.24 14.35 0.96
CA PHE A 952 6.39 13.32 -0.08
C PHE A 952 6.88 11.96 0.46
N SER A 953 7.62 11.94 1.58
CA SER A 953 7.88 10.70 2.34
C SER A 953 6.58 10.08 2.89
N GLY A 954 5.67 10.93 3.40
CA GLY A 954 4.32 10.52 3.81
C GLY A 954 3.52 9.96 2.65
N ILE A 955 3.48 10.67 1.50
CA ILE A 955 2.78 10.24 0.28
C ILE A 955 3.29 8.87 -0.21
N THR A 956 4.60 8.64 -0.14
CA THR A 956 5.21 7.33 -0.45
C THR A 956 4.67 6.22 0.45
N ALA A 957 4.48 6.50 1.74
CA ALA A 957 3.91 5.55 2.71
C ALA A 957 2.38 5.38 2.60
N VAL A 958 1.65 6.35 2.04
CA VAL A 958 0.20 6.22 1.77
C VAL A 958 -0.05 5.42 0.48
N THR A 959 0.70 5.74 -0.58
CA THR A 959 0.39 5.32 -1.96
C THR A 959 1.19 4.12 -2.45
N GLY A 960 2.31 3.78 -1.78
CA GLY A 960 3.30 2.82 -2.26
C GLY A 960 4.18 3.34 -3.42
N VAL A 961 3.75 4.39 -4.12
CA VAL A 961 4.51 5.03 -5.20
C VAL A 961 5.75 5.70 -4.60
N GLN A 962 6.93 5.25 -5.01
CA GLN A 962 8.18 5.83 -4.54
C GLN A 962 8.33 7.27 -5.04
N THR A 963 8.75 8.18 -4.17
CA THR A 963 9.08 9.56 -4.51
C THR A 963 10.57 9.84 -4.30
N ARG A 964 11.10 10.87 -4.95
CA ARG A 964 12.49 11.33 -4.79
C ARG A 964 12.53 12.85 -4.69
N ASN A 965 12.89 13.35 -3.51
CA ASN A 965 13.06 14.79 -3.27
C ASN A 965 14.36 15.28 -3.93
N ILE A 966 14.29 16.39 -4.66
CA ILE A 966 15.40 17.03 -5.38
C ILE A 966 15.46 18.52 -4.98
N PRO A 967 16.24 18.86 -3.94
CA PRO A 967 16.47 20.24 -3.56
C PRO A 967 17.56 20.90 -4.42
N GLY A 968 17.43 22.21 -4.65
CA GLY A 968 18.43 23.07 -5.29
C GLY A 968 18.26 23.23 -6.82
N ALA A 969 17.12 22.82 -7.36
CA ALA A 969 16.83 22.81 -8.80
C ALA A 969 15.58 23.66 -9.18
N SER A 970 15.28 24.69 -8.39
CA SER A 970 14.13 25.60 -8.57
C SER A 970 14.19 26.56 -9.77
N GLU A 971 15.02 26.28 -10.78
CA GLU A 971 15.25 27.18 -11.93
C GLU A 971 14.34 26.94 -13.15
N SER A 972 13.64 25.80 -13.25
CA SER A 972 13.30 25.20 -14.56
C SER A 972 11.86 24.67 -14.75
N SER A 973 10.83 25.37 -14.26
CA SER A 973 9.43 25.32 -14.76
C SER A 973 8.55 26.36 -14.02
N ASP A 974 7.25 26.44 -14.33
CA ASP A 974 6.30 27.48 -13.89
C ASP A 974 6.20 27.72 -12.36
N GLN A 975 6.46 26.73 -11.51
CA GLN A 975 6.52 26.92 -10.05
C GLN A 975 7.53 28.00 -9.64
N LYS A 976 8.57 28.24 -10.46
CA LYS A 976 9.56 29.28 -10.20
C LYS A 976 8.93 30.66 -10.04
N SER A 977 7.96 31.01 -10.87
CA SER A 977 7.26 32.31 -10.81
C SER A 977 6.60 32.55 -9.45
N PHE A 978 6.17 31.48 -8.78
CA PHE A 978 5.56 31.51 -7.46
C PHE A 978 6.60 31.52 -6.33
N ILE A 979 7.67 30.73 -6.45
CA ILE A 979 8.80 30.72 -5.50
C ILE A 979 9.48 32.10 -5.45
N ASP A 980 9.72 32.72 -6.61
CA ASP A 980 10.27 34.08 -6.73
C ASP A 980 9.34 35.14 -6.09
N ALA A 981 8.03 34.85 -5.99
CA ALA A 981 7.03 35.67 -5.31
C ALA A 981 6.78 35.28 -3.83
N GLY A 982 7.56 34.34 -3.28
CA GLY A 982 7.48 33.91 -1.88
C GLY A 982 6.38 32.90 -1.55
N VAL A 983 5.77 32.25 -2.56
CA VAL A 983 4.82 31.14 -2.38
C VAL A 983 5.57 29.82 -2.59
N PRO A 984 5.59 28.89 -1.60
CA PRO A 984 6.28 27.61 -1.77
C PRO A 984 5.70 26.78 -2.91
N GLY A 985 6.58 26.18 -3.71
CA GLY A 985 6.19 25.40 -4.87
C GLY A 985 7.14 24.24 -5.14
N VAL A 986 6.62 23.19 -5.77
CA VAL A 986 7.38 22.03 -6.25
C VAL A 986 6.94 21.66 -7.67
N GLN A 987 7.85 21.02 -8.40
CA GLN A 987 7.58 20.42 -9.71
C GLN A 987 7.61 18.90 -9.59
N ILE A 988 6.55 18.26 -10.06
CA ILE A 988 6.50 16.81 -10.26
C ILE A 988 7.04 16.54 -11.67
N PHE A 989 8.04 15.66 -11.75
CA PHE A 989 8.85 15.36 -12.93
C PHE A 989 9.13 13.86 -13.01
N THR A 990 9.39 13.32 -14.21
CA THR A 990 9.76 11.89 -14.36
C THR A 990 11.22 11.66 -14.70
N SER A 991 11.65 11.94 -15.94
CA SER A 991 13.03 11.73 -16.38
C SER A 991 13.42 12.63 -17.56
N ALA A 992 14.71 12.94 -17.67
CA ALA A 992 15.23 13.71 -18.80
C ALA A 992 15.53 12.76 -19.97
N THR A 993 14.83 12.90 -21.10
CA THR A 993 14.94 11.96 -22.23
C THR A 993 15.65 12.56 -23.45
N LEU A 994 16.18 11.70 -24.32
CA LEU A 994 16.76 12.11 -25.61
C LEU A 994 15.74 12.72 -26.59
N ASP A 995 14.44 12.61 -26.30
CA ASP A 995 13.34 13.19 -27.06
C ASP A 995 12.92 14.59 -26.57
N TYR A 996 13.44 15.06 -25.43
CA TYR A 996 13.14 16.38 -24.86
C TYR A 996 13.46 17.52 -25.85
N HIS A 997 12.49 18.41 -26.10
CA HIS A 997 12.52 19.41 -27.17
C HIS A 997 12.86 18.82 -28.58
N ARG A 998 12.25 17.69 -28.97
CA ARG A 998 12.42 17.08 -30.31
C ARG A 998 11.10 16.77 -31.01
N PRO A 999 11.10 16.69 -32.36
CA PRO A 999 10.01 16.11 -33.16
C PRO A 999 9.68 14.64 -32.84
N THR A 1000 10.51 13.98 -32.03
CA THR A 1000 10.35 12.59 -31.61
C THR A 1000 9.73 12.45 -30.22
N ASP A 1001 9.37 13.54 -29.53
CA ASP A 1001 8.46 13.46 -28.38
C ASP A 1001 7.03 13.21 -28.88
N THR A 1002 6.56 11.97 -28.74
CA THR A 1002 5.40 11.42 -29.47
C THR A 1002 4.58 10.48 -28.56
N PRO A 1003 3.23 10.41 -28.71
CA PRO A 1003 2.37 9.71 -27.75
C PRO A 1003 2.64 8.22 -27.55
N ASP A 1004 3.24 7.53 -28.53
CA ASP A 1004 3.62 6.12 -28.45
C ASP A 1004 4.71 5.82 -27.40
N LYS A 1005 5.37 6.87 -26.87
CA LYS A 1005 6.45 6.77 -25.90
C LYS A 1005 6.03 7.00 -24.45
N ILE A 1006 4.74 7.25 -24.22
CA ILE A 1006 4.20 7.69 -22.94
C ILE A 1006 3.72 6.49 -22.11
N ASP A 1007 4.21 6.42 -20.88
CA ASP A 1007 3.89 5.42 -19.87
C ASP A 1007 2.55 5.77 -19.20
N GLY A 1008 1.44 5.32 -19.79
CA GLY A 1008 0.09 5.48 -19.21
C GLY A 1008 -0.04 4.99 -17.75
N PRO A 1009 0.47 3.79 -17.39
CA PRO A 1009 0.60 3.37 -15.98
C PRO A 1009 1.47 4.31 -15.13
N GLY A 1010 2.50 4.93 -15.72
CA GLY A 1010 3.28 6.03 -15.15
C GLY A 1010 2.43 7.24 -14.80
N LEU A 1011 1.63 7.73 -15.75
CA LEU A 1011 0.71 8.86 -15.53
C LEU A 1011 -0.28 8.58 -14.38
N VAL A 1012 -0.79 7.35 -14.26
CA VAL A 1012 -1.65 6.96 -13.12
C VAL A 1012 -0.91 7.09 -11.78
N ARG A 1013 0.37 6.68 -11.71
CA ARG A 1013 1.19 6.82 -10.49
C ARG A 1013 1.52 8.28 -10.18
N VAL A 1014 1.80 9.10 -11.19
CA VAL A 1014 2.00 10.54 -11.04
C VAL A 1014 0.73 11.21 -10.50
N ALA A 1015 -0.42 10.95 -11.13
CA ALA A 1015 -1.71 11.50 -10.71
C ALA A 1015 -2.04 11.12 -9.26
N THR A 1016 -1.76 9.88 -8.85
CA THR A 1016 -1.90 9.43 -7.45
C THR A 1016 -1.02 10.24 -6.48
N VAL A 1017 0.26 10.46 -6.80
CA VAL A 1017 1.17 11.28 -5.97
C VAL A 1017 0.73 12.75 -5.92
N ALA A 1018 0.34 13.32 -7.06
CA ALA A 1018 -0.13 14.70 -7.16
C ALA A 1018 -1.45 14.92 -6.38
N THR A 1019 -2.34 13.92 -6.37
CA THR A 1019 -3.62 13.95 -5.62
C THR A 1019 -3.39 14.08 -4.12
N GLU A 1020 -2.46 13.32 -3.57
CA GLU A 1020 -2.10 13.42 -2.15
C GLU A 1020 -1.37 14.73 -1.83
N ALA A 1021 -0.53 15.24 -2.74
CA ALA A 1021 0.17 16.51 -2.56
C ALA A 1021 -0.79 17.72 -2.55
N ILE A 1022 -1.73 17.79 -3.51
CA ILE A 1022 -2.75 18.85 -3.53
C ILE A 1022 -3.77 18.66 -2.40
N GLY A 1023 -4.11 17.42 -2.04
CA GLY A 1023 -4.98 17.10 -0.91
C GLY A 1023 -4.39 17.54 0.44
N TYR A 1024 -3.08 17.41 0.62
CA TYR A 1024 -2.37 17.97 1.78
C TYR A 1024 -2.44 19.50 1.81
N LEU A 1025 -2.11 20.19 0.70
CA LEU A 1025 -2.25 21.65 0.59
C LEU A 1025 -3.70 22.13 0.77
N ALA A 1026 -4.68 21.31 0.40
CA ALA A 1026 -6.10 21.63 0.51
C ALA A 1026 -6.68 21.41 1.92
N SER A 1027 -6.00 20.66 2.80
CA SER A 1027 -6.50 20.28 4.13
C SER A 1027 -5.73 20.92 5.29
N THR A 1028 -4.41 21.11 5.19
CA THR A 1028 -3.58 21.58 6.30
C THR A 1028 -3.93 23.00 6.77
N ASP A 1029 -3.91 23.22 8.09
CA ASP A 1029 -4.06 24.51 8.76
C ASP A 1029 -2.73 25.27 8.83
N LYS A 1030 -1.63 24.54 9.03
CA LYS A 1030 -0.26 25.07 9.14
C LYS A 1030 0.23 25.52 7.77
N ARG A 1031 0.44 26.84 7.62
CA ARG A 1031 1.17 27.41 6.47
C ARG A 1031 2.56 26.79 6.39
N LEU A 1032 2.95 26.44 5.16
CA LEU A 1032 4.30 25.97 4.86
C LEU A 1032 5.33 27.06 5.20
N SER A 1033 6.50 26.64 5.63
CA SER A 1033 7.64 27.55 5.79
C SER A 1033 8.10 28.04 4.42
N VAL A 1034 8.52 29.30 4.31
CA VAL A 1034 9.14 29.83 3.09
C VAL A 1034 10.65 29.79 3.28
N THR A 1035 11.35 29.01 2.47
CA THR A 1035 12.82 28.92 2.46
C THR A 1035 13.37 29.18 1.06
N GLY A 1036 14.57 29.78 0.98
CA GLY A 1036 15.24 30.10 -0.28
C GLY A 1036 15.11 31.54 -0.79
N VAL A 1037 14.17 32.34 -0.27
CA VAL A 1037 14.02 33.76 -0.65
C VAL A 1037 15.19 34.60 -0.12
N SER A 1038 16.26 34.69 -0.91
CA SER A 1038 17.34 35.64 -0.69
C SER A 1038 16.84 37.05 -1.04
N SER A 1039 16.84 37.96 -0.07
CA SER A 1039 16.28 39.31 -0.23
C SER A 1039 17.17 40.20 -1.10
N SER A 1040 17.09 40.06 -2.41
CA SER A 1040 17.82 40.88 -3.39
C SER A 1040 17.17 42.26 -3.59
N THR A 1041 17.10 43.06 -2.53
CA THR A 1041 16.69 44.48 -2.56
C THR A 1041 17.77 45.42 -3.11
N GLY A 1042 18.78 44.86 -3.80
CA GLY A 1042 19.75 45.60 -4.60
C GLY A 1042 19.46 45.42 -6.08
N ALA A 1043 19.52 46.52 -6.85
CA ALA A 1043 19.40 46.47 -8.30
C ALA A 1043 20.61 45.76 -8.92
N GLY A 1044 20.49 44.44 -9.11
CA GLY A 1044 21.44 43.66 -9.91
C GLY A 1044 21.48 44.17 -11.36
N PRO A 1045 22.60 44.01 -12.07
CA PRO A 1045 22.68 44.37 -13.48
C PRO A 1045 21.61 43.60 -14.27
N ALA A 1046 20.97 44.28 -15.22
CA ALA A 1046 19.83 43.74 -15.95
C ALA A 1046 20.15 42.36 -16.57
N ALA A 1047 19.20 41.43 -16.46
CA ALA A 1047 19.36 40.06 -16.93
C ALA A 1047 19.78 40.04 -18.41
N GLY A 1048 21.01 39.60 -18.67
CA GLY A 1048 21.54 39.51 -20.02
C GLY A 1048 20.72 38.52 -20.85
N SER A 1049 20.20 38.96 -21.99
CA SER A 1049 19.32 38.20 -22.89
C SER A 1049 20.03 37.08 -23.67
N GLY A 1050 21.06 36.49 -23.08
CA GLY A 1050 21.90 35.44 -23.64
C GLY A 1050 21.20 34.08 -23.65
N THR A 1051 20.51 33.78 -24.75
CA THR A 1051 20.13 32.40 -25.07
C THR A 1051 21.38 31.53 -25.22
N ARG A 1052 21.34 30.30 -24.70
CA ARG A 1052 22.43 29.32 -24.84
C ARG A 1052 22.60 28.92 -26.31
N ARG A 1053 23.71 29.35 -26.92
CA ARG A 1053 23.99 29.18 -28.37
C ARG A 1053 24.71 27.88 -28.72
N VAL A 1054 25.30 27.19 -27.73
CA VAL A 1054 26.08 25.95 -27.92
C VAL A 1054 25.45 24.74 -27.21
N SER A 1055 25.79 23.53 -27.69
CA SER A 1055 25.48 22.31 -26.97
C SER A 1055 26.64 21.30 -26.93
N VAL A 1056 26.88 20.75 -25.75
CA VAL A 1056 27.80 19.64 -25.49
C VAL A 1056 27.16 18.28 -25.80
N GLY A 1057 25.82 18.19 -25.74
CA GLY A 1057 25.08 16.93 -25.93
C GLY A 1057 24.96 16.02 -24.70
N ALA A 1058 25.37 16.50 -23.53
CA ALA A 1058 25.11 15.86 -22.24
C ALA A 1058 23.61 15.90 -21.87
N VAL A 1059 23.07 14.79 -21.37
CA VAL A 1059 21.74 14.71 -20.71
C VAL A 1059 21.98 14.64 -19.20
N PRO A 1060 21.58 15.67 -18.41
CA PRO A 1060 21.79 15.67 -16.96
C PRO A 1060 21.01 14.57 -16.24
N ASP A 1061 21.62 13.98 -15.22
CA ASP A 1061 20.90 13.31 -14.13
C ASP A 1061 20.50 14.37 -13.09
N PHE A 1062 19.22 14.73 -13.10
CA PHE A 1062 18.63 15.71 -12.19
C PHE A 1062 18.61 15.26 -10.72
N ALA A 1063 18.77 13.97 -10.44
CA ALA A 1063 18.80 13.42 -9.08
C ALA A 1063 20.21 13.38 -8.46
N PHE A 1064 21.26 13.78 -9.19
CA PHE A 1064 22.62 13.80 -8.67
C PHE A 1064 22.88 15.03 -7.79
N GLN A 1065 23.24 14.79 -6.54
CA GLN A 1065 23.50 15.82 -5.50
C GLN A 1065 25.00 16.02 -5.21
N GLY A 1066 25.90 15.38 -5.98
CA GLY A 1066 27.35 15.50 -5.80
C GLY A 1066 27.98 16.68 -6.56
N PRO A 1067 29.28 16.96 -6.34
CA PRO A 1067 30.02 17.94 -7.15
C PRO A 1067 30.14 17.47 -8.60
N GLY A 1068 30.15 18.40 -9.55
CA GLY A 1068 30.07 18.09 -10.98
C GLY A 1068 28.64 18.12 -11.53
N LEU A 1069 28.46 17.47 -12.68
CA LEU A 1069 27.18 17.20 -13.34
C LEU A 1069 27.20 15.74 -13.80
N ARG A 1070 26.47 14.85 -13.12
CA ARG A 1070 26.30 13.46 -13.59
C ARG A 1070 25.41 13.42 -14.82
N LEU A 1071 25.73 12.54 -15.76
CA LEU A 1071 24.97 12.33 -16.98
C LEU A 1071 24.07 11.09 -16.86
N ASP A 1072 22.78 11.24 -17.12
CA ASP A 1072 21.85 10.12 -17.29
C ASP A 1072 21.96 9.54 -18.72
N GLY A 1073 22.51 10.33 -19.65
CA GLY A 1073 22.79 9.90 -21.01
C GLY A 1073 23.60 10.92 -21.81
N VAL A 1074 23.90 10.56 -23.06
CA VAL A 1074 24.61 11.40 -24.02
C VAL A 1074 23.93 11.30 -25.37
N VAL A 1075 23.75 12.43 -26.06
CA VAL A 1075 23.14 12.48 -27.39
C VAL A 1075 24.09 11.86 -28.42
N PRO A 1076 23.68 10.84 -29.19
CA PRO A 1076 24.50 10.26 -30.25
C PRO A 1076 24.98 11.29 -31.28
N GLY A 1077 26.24 11.19 -31.71
CA GLY A 1077 26.91 12.09 -32.65
C GLY A 1077 27.27 13.47 -32.09
N SER A 1078 26.97 13.75 -30.82
CA SER A 1078 27.27 15.03 -30.16
C SER A 1078 28.74 15.21 -29.78
N PRO A 1079 29.17 16.41 -29.35
CA PRO A 1079 30.53 16.63 -28.84
C PRO A 1079 30.92 15.72 -27.67
N ALA A 1080 30.01 15.46 -26.72
CA ALA A 1080 30.25 14.54 -25.60
C ALA A 1080 30.33 13.06 -26.03
N ASP A 1081 29.49 12.63 -26.98
CA ASP A 1081 29.55 11.27 -27.55
C ASP A 1081 30.88 11.05 -28.29
N LYS A 1082 31.32 12.04 -29.07
CA LYS A 1082 32.64 12.07 -29.73
C LYS A 1082 33.82 12.15 -28.75
N ALA A 1083 33.61 12.66 -27.54
CA ALA A 1083 34.58 12.58 -26.44
C ALA A 1083 34.61 11.21 -25.74
N GLY A 1084 33.70 10.29 -26.08
CA GLY A 1084 33.56 8.99 -25.43
C GLY A 1084 32.87 9.05 -24.07
N MET A 1085 32.13 10.13 -23.77
CA MET A 1085 31.31 10.23 -22.57
C MET A 1085 30.08 9.33 -22.65
N GLN A 1086 29.60 8.85 -21.50
CA GLN A 1086 28.55 7.86 -21.35
C GLN A 1086 27.63 8.20 -20.16
N ALA A 1087 26.50 7.50 -20.04
CA ALA A 1087 25.68 7.55 -18.83
C ALA A 1087 26.51 7.12 -17.60
N GLY A 1088 26.31 7.78 -16.46
CA GLY A 1088 27.08 7.60 -15.23
C GLY A 1088 28.29 8.53 -15.09
N ASP A 1089 28.81 9.11 -16.17
CA ASP A 1089 29.93 10.06 -16.10
C ASP A 1089 29.55 11.33 -15.33
N ILE A 1090 30.48 11.84 -14.51
CA ILE A 1090 30.33 13.11 -13.78
C ILE A 1090 31.25 14.16 -14.41
N LEU A 1091 30.69 15.08 -15.20
CA LEU A 1091 31.43 16.22 -15.75
C LEU A 1091 31.82 17.17 -14.63
N THR A 1092 33.12 17.40 -14.42
CA THR A 1092 33.63 18.27 -13.34
C THR A 1092 34.08 19.63 -13.84
N HIS A 1093 34.51 19.76 -15.11
CA HIS A 1093 34.94 21.04 -15.67
C HIS A 1093 34.57 21.21 -17.16
N LEU A 1094 34.34 22.47 -17.55
CA LEU A 1094 34.18 22.93 -18.92
C LEU A 1094 35.22 24.01 -19.19
N GLY A 1095 36.29 23.65 -19.92
CA GLY A 1095 37.52 24.44 -20.01
C GLY A 1095 38.24 24.50 -18.66
N ASP A 1096 38.66 25.70 -18.27
CA ASP A 1096 39.27 25.96 -16.96
C ASP A 1096 38.23 26.11 -15.82
N SER A 1097 36.94 26.23 -16.16
CA SER A 1097 35.87 26.46 -15.18
C SER A 1097 35.31 25.17 -14.60
N GLU A 1098 35.15 25.12 -13.27
CA GLU A 1098 34.49 24.04 -12.54
C GLU A 1098 32.97 24.03 -12.79
N VAL A 1099 32.39 22.84 -12.91
CA VAL A 1099 30.95 22.62 -13.11
C VAL A 1099 30.32 22.25 -11.76
N ASN A 1100 29.78 23.25 -11.07
CA ASN A 1100 29.06 23.06 -9.81
C ASN A 1100 27.55 22.93 -10.07
N GLY A 1101 27.13 21.74 -10.51
CA GLY A 1101 25.73 21.41 -10.80
C GLY A 1101 25.17 22.01 -12.09
N LEU A 1102 23.87 21.80 -12.31
CA LEU A 1102 23.17 22.13 -13.56
C LEU A 1102 23.11 23.63 -13.87
N GLY A 1103 22.83 24.48 -12.87
CA GLY A 1103 22.82 25.94 -13.04
C GLY A 1103 24.19 26.46 -13.47
N GLY A 1104 25.26 26.04 -12.78
CA GLY A 1104 26.64 26.36 -13.13
C GLY A 1104 27.02 25.90 -14.55
N PHE A 1105 26.65 24.69 -14.95
CA PHE A 1105 26.86 24.19 -16.32
C PHE A 1105 26.16 25.08 -17.36
N ASN A 1106 24.88 25.40 -17.15
CA ASN A 1106 24.12 26.25 -18.05
C ASN A 1106 24.70 27.68 -18.15
N ASP A 1107 25.17 28.25 -17.03
CA ASP A 1107 25.80 29.57 -17.00
C ASP A 1107 27.18 29.63 -17.65
N LEU A 1108 27.92 28.53 -17.73
CA LEU A 1108 29.12 28.43 -18.56
C LEU A 1108 28.75 28.35 -20.05
N LEU A 1109 27.73 27.57 -20.40
CA LEU A 1109 27.27 27.40 -21.78
C LEU A 1109 26.58 28.64 -22.39
N LYS A 1110 26.10 29.59 -21.58
CA LYS A 1110 25.63 30.91 -22.04
C LYS A 1110 26.78 31.80 -22.56
N LYS A 1111 28.03 31.52 -22.16
CA LYS A 1111 29.23 32.35 -22.41
C LYS A 1111 30.10 31.87 -23.58
N LEU A 1112 29.70 30.78 -24.26
CA LEU A 1112 30.49 30.08 -25.27
C LEU A 1112 29.80 30.09 -26.64
N GLU A 1113 30.60 30.03 -27.71
CA GLU A 1113 30.17 30.21 -29.11
C GLU A 1113 30.34 28.92 -29.96
N PRO A 1114 29.55 28.73 -31.02
CA PRO A 1114 29.72 27.61 -31.94
C PRO A 1114 31.09 27.63 -32.63
N GLY A 1115 31.81 26.51 -32.59
CA GLY A 1115 33.19 26.37 -33.07
C GLY A 1115 34.26 26.52 -31.97
N ASP A 1116 33.90 26.97 -30.77
CA ASP A 1116 34.83 27.02 -29.63
C ASP A 1116 35.39 25.65 -29.28
N LYS A 1117 36.70 25.58 -29.04
CA LYS A 1117 37.40 24.35 -28.64
C LYS A 1117 37.65 24.34 -27.15
N VAL A 1118 36.85 23.57 -26.43
CA VAL A 1118 36.87 23.49 -24.96
C VAL A 1118 37.27 22.10 -24.48
N GLN A 1119 38.02 22.04 -23.38
CA GLN A 1119 38.35 20.78 -22.74
C GLN A 1119 37.23 20.37 -21.79
N LEU A 1120 36.63 19.20 -21.99
CA LEU A 1120 35.84 18.53 -20.96
C LEU A 1120 36.78 17.77 -20.02
N ARG A 1121 36.52 17.84 -18.72
CA ARG A 1121 37.09 16.93 -17.71
C ARG A 1121 35.97 16.31 -16.90
N TRP A 1122 35.97 14.99 -16.75
CA TRP A 1122 34.94 14.23 -16.06
C TRP A 1122 35.54 13.09 -15.24
N THR A 1123 34.72 12.40 -14.44
CA THR A 1123 35.08 11.13 -13.82
C THR A 1123 34.10 10.02 -14.19
N ARG A 1124 34.62 8.81 -14.38
CA ARG A 1124 33.89 7.55 -14.55
C ARG A 1124 34.34 6.58 -13.47
N ASP A 1125 33.46 6.22 -12.55
CA ASP A 1125 33.78 5.34 -11.41
C ASP A 1125 35.03 5.79 -10.62
N GLY A 1126 35.19 7.11 -10.46
CA GLY A 1126 36.36 7.75 -9.84
C GLY A 1126 37.60 7.90 -10.74
N THR A 1127 37.63 7.28 -11.92
CA THR A 1127 38.72 7.41 -12.90
C THR A 1127 38.56 8.70 -13.70
N PRO A 1128 39.59 9.57 -13.83
CA PRO A 1128 39.47 10.82 -14.58
C PRO A 1128 39.50 10.60 -16.10
N GLY A 1129 38.57 11.22 -16.81
CA GLY A 1129 38.53 11.34 -18.27
C GLY A 1129 38.69 12.79 -18.72
N GLN A 1130 39.30 13.01 -19.89
CA GLN A 1130 39.39 14.33 -20.51
C GLN A 1130 39.39 14.26 -22.03
N ALA A 1131 38.81 15.26 -22.68
CA ALA A 1131 38.81 15.39 -24.15
C ALA A 1131 38.64 16.85 -24.55
N THR A 1132 39.32 17.28 -25.62
CA THR A 1132 39.02 18.57 -26.26
C THR A 1132 37.91 18.36 -27.29
N ILE A 1133 36.79 19.04 -27.09
CA ILE A 1133 35.65 19.02 -28.00
C ILE A 1133 35.57 20.32 -28.80
N GLU A 1134 34.95 20.27 -29.97
CA GLU A 1134 34.51 21.44 -30.72
C GLU A 1134 33.01 21.62 -30.47
N LEU A 1135 32.61 22.78 -29.92
CA LEU A 1135 31.21 23.04 -29.56
C LEU A 1135 30.36 23.25 -30.81
N VAL A 1136 29.31 22.46 -30.95
CA VAL A 1136 28.32 22.67 -32.02
C VAL A 1136 27.33 23.76 -31.62
N ALA A 1137 26.80 24.45 -32.62
CA ALA A 1137 25.58 25.23 -32.46
C ALA A 1137 24.47 24.36 -31.87
N ARG A 1138 23.64 24.94 -31.00
CA ARG A 1138 22.59 24.21 -30.26
C ARG A 1138 21.68 23.38 -31.18
#